data_AF-A0A7W3HEZ5-F1
#
_entry.id   AF-A0A7W3HEZ5-F1
#
_cell.length_a   1.000
_cell.length_b   1.000
_cell.length_c   1.000
_cell.angle_alpha   90.00
_cell.angle_beta   90.00
_cell.angle_gamma   90.00
#
_symmetry.space_group_name_H-M   'P 1'
#
loop_
_entity.id
_entity.type
_entity.pdbx_description
1 polymer ?
#
loop_
_entity_poly.entity_id
_entity_poly.type
_entity_poly.pdbx_seq_one_letter_code
_entity_poly.pdbx_strand_id
1 'polypeptide(L)'
;MLNRITVQLPVEGLLFWKLTGREAMSESFALTLTVLGTDARIDRSKLLGQPVTVTIPTQNLLTSRYVNGKITRVAVSAVELTGTRYAVYQLTVEPDLWPMKRDRNLRIFQGQTVPQIVKTLLGEHQVNVEDKLTGSYRVWDYCVQYQESSLDFISRLMELEGIAYHFSHEADKHTLVLTDAATQHQPFSGYEVIPYHQTPSGGSTDEEGISQWALEDSVTPGIYSLDDYDFRKPNAWLFQAQQNPASPKPGSIDVYDWPGRFVDKGHGEFYARIRQERWQVEHQQIQATATAAGIAPGHTFTLTNAPFFSDNGEYLVTAAGYHFEENRYASGEGETIHRTDFTVIPSAVVYRPAQTTAWPRTYGPQTAKVVGPKGESIWTDKYGRVKVKFHWDRLAKGDDTSSCWVRVSSAWAGQGYGGVQIPRVGDEVVVDFINGDPDRPIITGRVYNDASMPPWALPAAATQMGFMSRTKDGSVDNANALRFEDKAGAEQVWIQAERNMDTSVKNDETHSVGGARSHYVKKNELHRVEANQTQAVKGGTEILTGKGKLDAAVEQYVIASGTKLRLVSGESAIELNANGKINLIGKEFNFFVEGDGYITTGGKLHLNTSGTKPGTTAPGSGHKGDIDAAVQEKFAPGKESKAGVAASAPAETSKNATPQASNVPSSGYGKDVDSLVDKSPTMKNDIATLKKRGWTFEEGEAGKGTFANRQKRVITVDKNELGNPNAVVQSLSHESGHALYEPNIDFSSRDAYLNSTLSDEGAATLNNIRVQREIIANKGGDIGIAGNPANQTQYNRIYDSLERGAIKESEARTQIGRIFGKGEQTSTTGQYYEDYYGGWYDKNYP
;
A
#
# COMPACT_ATOMS: atom_id res chain seq x y z
N MET A 1 -39.43 25.39 -58.69
CA MET A 1 -39.05 25.50 -57.26
C MET A 1 -38.84 24.14 -56.58
N LEU A 2 -38.73 23.01 -57.32
CA LEU A 2 -38.78 21.65 -56.75
C LEU A 2 -37.43 21.10 -56.20
N ASN A 3 -36.28 21.75 -56.43
CA ASN A 3 -34.96 21.25 -56.04
C ASN A 3 -34.22 22.13 -55.01
N ARG A 4 -34.94 22.92 -54.21
CA ARG A 4 -34.32 23.83 -53.23
C ARG A 4 -34.28 23.22 -51.83
N ILE A 5 -33.16 23.31 -51.14
CA ILE A 5 -33.05 22.96 -49.72
C ILE A 5 -33.91 23.91 -48.88
N THR A 6 -34.69 23.33 -47.98
CA THR A 6 -35.57 24.07 -47.06
C THR A 6 -35.21 23.78 -45.61
N VAL A 7 -35.69 24.62 -44.70
CA VAL A 7 -35.44 24.48 -43.27
C VAL A 7 -36.72 24.71 -42.48
N GLN A 8 -37.01 23.80 -41.56
CA GLN A 8 -38.07 23.92 -40.58
C GLN A 8 -37.48 24.40 -39.25
N LEU A 9 -37.94 25.56 -38.77
CA LEU A 9 -37.49 26.22 -37.55
C LEU A 9 -38.68 26.48 -36.61
N PRO A 10 -38.45 26.67 -35.30
CA PRO A 10 -39.52 26.99 -34.34
C PRO A 10 -40.09 28.42 -34.51
N VAL A 11 -39.48 29.22 -35.41
CA VAL A 11 -39.91 30.57 -35.76
C VAL A 11 -40.05 30.68 -37.27
N GLU A 12 -41.02 31.46 -37.73
CA GLU A 12 -41.26 31.70 -39.16
C GLU A 12 -40.38 32.84 -39.69
N GLY A 13 -40.30 32.96 -41.02
CA GLY A 13 -39.64 34.07 -41.71
C GLY A 13 -38.12 33.95 -41.87
N LEU A 14 -37.54 32.80 -41.52
CA LEU A 14 -36.14 32.46 -41.77
C LEU A 14 -36.03 31.48 -42.93
N LEU A 15 -35.13 31.77 -43.87
CA LEU A 15 -34.95 31.02 -45.10
C LEU A 15 -33.58 30.35 -45.13
N PHE A 16 -33.50 29.11 -45.60
CA PHE A 16 -32.22 28.41 -45.77
C PHE A 16 -31.30 29.18 -46.71
N TRP A 17 -30.02 29.32 -46.33
CA TRP A 17 -28.97 29.81 -47.23
C TRP A 17 -27.78 28.86 -47.31
N LYS A 18 -27.20 28.44 -46.18
CA LYS A 18 -26.04 27.52 -46.18
C LYS A 18 -26.11 26.45 -45.10
N LEU A 19 -25.59 25.26 -45.37
CA LEU A 19 -25.23 24.26 -44.37
C LEU A 19 -23.77 23.85 -44.58
N THR A 20 -22.96 24.01 -43.53
CA THR A 20 -21.58 23.55 -43.53
C THR A 20 -21.25 22.79 -42.25
N GLY A 21 -20.48 21.72 -42.35
CA GLY A 21 -20.06 20.94 -41.18
C GLY A 21 -19.78 19.49 -41.51
N ARG A 22 -19.33 18.72 -40.52
CA ARG A 22 -18.95 17.32 -40.69
C ARG A 22 -19.76 16.43 -39.76
N GLU A 23 -20.23 15.31 -40.31
CA GLU A 23 -20.73 14.15 -39.58
C GLU A 23 -19.77 12.98 -39.79
N ALA A 24 -19.59 12.15 -38.77
CA ALA A 24 -18.75 10.97 -38.87
C ALA A 24 -19.23 9.87 -37.92
N MET A 25 -18.88 8.63 -38.25
CA MET A 25 -19.09 7.50 -37.37
C MET A 25 -18.34 7.70 -36.06
N SER A 26 -19.01 7.38 -34.97
CA SER A 26 -18.54 7.49 -33.59
C SER A 26 -18.18 8.91 -33.15
N GLU A 27 -18.70 9.92 -33.84
CA GLU A 27 -18.52 11.33 -33.50
C GLU A 27 -19.89 12.02 -33.32
N SER A 28 -19.97 12.94 -32.36
CA SER A 28 -21.14 13.81 -32.23
C SER A 28 -21.06 14.96 -33.24
N PHE A 29 -22.02 15.02 -34.16
CA PHE A 29 -22.02 16.07 -35.18
C PHE A 29 -22.15 17.48 -34.60
N ALA A 30 -21.59 18.45 -35.32
CA ALA A 30 -21.79 19.87 -35.08
C ALA A 30 -21.82 20.59 -36.43
N LEU A 31 -23.00 21.05 -36.83
CA LEU A 31 -23.24 21.66 -38.13
C LEU A 31 -23.52 23.15 -37.98
N THR A 32 -23.08 23.94 -38.95
CA THR A 32 -23.35 25.36 -39.05
C THR A 32 -24.42 25.59 -40.11
N LEU A 33 -25.61 25.95 -39.65
CA LEU A 33 -26.75 26.30 -40.49
C LEU A 33 -26.87 27.83 -40.56
N THR A 34 -26.75 28.38 -41.77
CA THR A 34 -26.92 29.82 -42.02
C THR A 34 -28.27 30.06 -42.66
N VAL A 35 -29.10 30.89 -42.03
CA VAL A 35 -30.43 31.27 -42.50
C VAL A 35 -30.58 32.78 -42.60
N LEU A 36 -31.41 33.22 -43.54
CA LEU A 36 -31.64 34.63 -43.85
C LEU A 36 -33.03 35.05 -43.36
N GLY A 37 -33.08 36.18 -42.66
CA GLY A 37 -34.32 36.86 -42.31
C GLY A 37 -34.35 38.27 -42.88
N THR A 38 -35.54 38.74 -43.25
CA THR A 38 -35.78 40.16 -43.61
C THR A 38 -36.07 41.02 -42.38
N ASP A 39 -36.39 40.40 -41.23
CA ASP A 39 -36.55 41.05 -39.93
C ASP A 39 -35.42 40.64 -38.95
N ALA A 40 -34.68 41.63 -38.46
CA ALA A 40 -33.61 41.43 -37.48
C ALA A 40 -34.10 41.29 -36.02
N ARG A 41 -35.42 41.44 -35.78
CA ARG A 41 -36.01 41.48 -34.42
C ARG A 41 -36.52 40.14 -33.92
N ILE A 42 -36.22 39.03 -34.62
CA ILE A 42 -36.62 37.70 -34.16
C ILE A 42 -36.00 37.45 -32.78
N ASP A 43 -36.85 37.00 -31.84
CA ASP A 43 -36.42 36.63 -30.50
C ASP A 43 -35.58 35.35 -30.56
N ARG A 44 -34.25 35.53 -30.56
CA ARG A 44 -33.25 34.46 -30.63
C ARG A 44 -33.39 33.44 -29.51
N SER A 45 -33.96 33.81 -28.35
CA SER A 45 -34.14 32.87 -27.24
C SER A 45 -35.12 31.76 -27.60
N LYS A 46 -36.05 32.00 -28.53
CA LYS A 46 -36.99 31.00 -29.05
C LYS A 46 -36.34 29.96 -29.98
N LEU A 47 -35.12 30.21 -30.44
CA LEU A 47 -34.36 29.25 -31.27
C LEU A 47 -33.53 28.30 -30.40
N LEU A 48 -32.95 28.80 -29.30
CA LEU A 48 -32.02 28.02 -28.47
C LEU A 48 -32.71 26.79 -27.83
N GLY A 49 -32.06 25.64 -27.95
CA GLY A 49 -32.53 24.35 -27.43
C GLY A 49 -33.67 23.72 -28.22
N GLN A 50 -34.20 24.40 -29.24
CA GLN A 50 -35.30 23.89 -30.08
C GLN A 50 -34.79 23.04 -31.24
N PRO A 51 -35.61 22.11 -31.76
CA PRO A 51 -35.27 21.31 -32.92
C PRO A 51 -35.25 22.15 -34.20
N VAL A 52 -34.42 21.73 -35.15
CA VAL A 52 -34.37 22.22 -36.52
C VAL A 52 -34.20 21.04 -37.47
N THR A 53 -34.92 21.07 -38.58
CA THR A 53 -34.78 20.08 -39.65
C THR A 53 -34.45 20.78 -40.96
N VAL A 54 -33.33 20.41 -41.57
CA VAL A 54 -33.01 20.77 -42.95
C VAL A 54 -33.52 19.66 -43.86
N THR A 55 -34.31 20.00 -44.87
CA THR A 55 -34.82 19.06 -45.88
C THR A 55 -34.05 19.27 -47.17
N ILE A 56 -33.31 18.23 -47.56
CA ILE A 56 -32.47 18.19 -48.76
C ILE A 56 -33.23 17.37 -49.82
N PRO A 57 -33.64 18.00 -50.93
CA PRO A 57 -34.23 17.28 -52.06
C PRO A 57 -33.24 16.25 -52.63
N THR A 58 -33.76 15.11 -53.06
CA THR A 58 -33.00 14.08 -53.79
C THR A 58 -33.50 14.06 -55.24
N GLN A 59 -32.77 13.39 -56.13
CA GLN A 59 -33.27 13.14 -57.50
C GLN A 59 -34.62 12.40 -57.55
N ASN A 60 -34.93 11.60 -56.54
CA ASN A 60 -36.22 10.95 -56.44
C ASN A 60 -37.24 11.89 -55.78
N LEU A 61 -38.16 12.44 -56.56
CA LEU A 61 -39.19 13.39 -56.10
C LEU A 61 -40.12 12.85 -54.99
N LEU A 62 -40.10 11.55 -54.70
CA LEU A 62 -40.88 10.92 -53.62
C LEU A 62 -40.09 10.76 -52.32
N THR A 63 -38.78 10.99 -52.32
CA THR A 63 -37.94 10.88 -51.13
C THR A 63 -37.19 12.18 -50.87
N SER A 64 -36.92 12.48 -49.61
CA SER A 64 -36.09 13.63 -49.22
C SER A 64 -35.17 13.17 -48.12
N ARG A 65 -33.96 13.74 -48.10
CA ARG A 65 -33.03 13.54 -47.00
C ARG A 65 -33.27 14.61 -45.94
N TYR A 66 -33.17 14.21 -44.68
CA TYR A 66 -33.28 15.13 -43.56
C TYR A 66 -31.94 15.26 -42.85
N VAL A 67 -31.71 16.43 -42.25
CA VAL A 67 -30.70 16.65 -41.23
C VAL A 67 -31.41 17.34 -40.07
N ASN A 68 -31.71 16.54 -39.04
CA ASN A 68 -32.38 16.97 -37.81
C ASN A 68 -31.39 17.13 -36.66
N GLY A 69 -31.54 18.16 -35.85
CA GLY A 69 -30.78 18.37 -34.61
C GLY A 69 -31.35 19.49 -33.75
N LYS A 70 -30.63 19.89 -32.70
CA LYS A 70 -31.01 21.00 -31.80
C LYS A 70 -30.10 22.20 -31.98
N ILE A 71 -30.68 23.39 -31.91
CA ILE A 71 -29.94 24.65 -32.01
C ILE A 71 -29.27 24.95 -30.66
N THR A 72 -27.95 24.83 -30.58
CA THR A 72 -27.19 25.03 -29.33
C THR A 72 -26.55 26.42 -29.23
N ARG A 73 -26.42 27.11 -30.37
CA ARG A 73 -25.89 28.48 -30.43
C ARG A 73 -26.55 29.25 -31.57
N VAL A 74 -26.79 30.53 -31.33
CA VAL A 74 -27.31 31.49 -32.32
C VAL A 74 -26.39 32.71 -32.37
N ALA A 75 -25.87 33.04 -33.54
CA ALA A 75 -25.20 34.30 -33.83
C ALA A 75 -25.97 35.04 -34.93
N VAL A 76 -26.00 36.38 -34.85
CA VAL A 76 -26.71 37.21 -35.84
C VAL A 76 -25.81 38.34 -36.28
N SER A 77 -25.71 38.54 -37.59
CA SER A 77 -25.03 39.67 -38.21
C SER A 77 -25.93 40.33 -39.25
N ALA A 78 -25.67 41.61 -39.54
CA ALA A 78 -26.30 42.28 -40.66
C ALA A 78 -25.38 42.19 -41.87
N VAL A 79 -25.88 41.66 -42.99
CA VAL A 79 -25.13 41.56 -44.24
C VAL A 79 -25.95 42.18 -45.34
N GLU A 80 -25.34 43.07 -46.11
CA GLU A 80 -25.93 43.61 -47.33
C GLU A 80 -25.61 42.66 -48.48
N LEU A 81 -26.65 42.06 -49.06
CA LEU A 81 -26.54 41.17 -50.21
C LEU A 81 -27.31 41.80 -51.36
N THR A 82 -26.59 42.14 -52.44
CA THR A 82 -27.16 42.69 -53.68
C THR A 82 -28.16 43.85 -53.43
N GLY A 83 -27.79 44.79 -52.55
CA GLY A 83 -28.60 45.97 -52.21
C GLY A 83 -29.76 45.72 -51.23
N THR A 84 -29.96 44.49 -50.74
CA THR A 84 -30.92 44.18 -49.67
C THR A 84 -30.18 43.85 -48.38
N ARG A 85 -30.55 44.53 -47.28
CA ARG A 85 -30.00 44.25 -45.95
C ARG A 85 -30.72 43.06 -45.33
N TYR A 86 -30.01 41.93 -45.20
CA TYR A 86 -30.51 40.76 -44.50
C TYR A 86 -29.98 40.69 -43.06
N ALA A 87 -30.79 40.13 -42.17
CA ALA A 87 -30.31 39.58 -40.91
C ALA A 87 -29.87 38.13 -41.15
N VAL A 88 -28.58 37.88 -41.04
CA VAL A 88 -27.98 36.56 -41.24
C VAL A 88 -27.86 35.89 -39.88
N TYR A 89 -28.57 34.78 -39.70
CA TYR A 89 -28.52 33.96 -38.49
C TYR A 89 -27.63 32.76 -38.75
N GLN A 90 -26.58 32.61 -37.96
CA GLN A 90 -25.72 31.44 -37.96
C GLN A 90 -26.07 30.60 -36.72
N LEU A 91 -26.63 29.42 -36.98
CA LEU A 91 -27.08 28.46 -35.99
C LEU A 91 -26.08 27.31 -35.89
N THR A 92 -25.65 26.97 -34.68
CA THR A 92 -24.93 25.71 -34.43
C THR A 92 -25.97 24.63 -34.11
N VAL A 93 -25.97 23.56 -34.90
CA VAL A 93 -26.91 22.44 -34.82
C VAL A 93 -26.14 21.20 -34.36
N GLU A 94 -26.54 20.63 -33.23
CA GLU A 94 -25.89 19.47 -32.60
C GLU A 94 -26.93 18.41 -32.21
N PRO A 95 -26.54 17.14 -32.01
CA PRO A 95 -27.48 16.10 -31.59
C PRO A 95 -27.89 16.25 -30.13
N ASP A 96 -28.84 15.40 -29.73
CA ASP A 96 -29.30 15.23 -28.35
C ASP A 96 -28.20 14.81 -27.37
N LEU A 97 -26.99 14.48 -27.86
CA LEU A 97 -25.79 14.28 -27.02
C LEU A 97 -25.24 15.58 -26.43
N TRP A 98 -25.65 16.76 -26.89
CA TRP A 98 -25.05 18.03 -26.45
C TRP A 98 -25.03 18.24 -24.92
N PRO A 99 -26.10 17.95 -24.16
CA PRO A 99 -26.06 18.06 -22.70
C PRO A 99 -24.95 17.19 -22.07
N MET A 100 -24.70 16.01 -22.65
CA MET A 100 -23.67 15.07 -22.20
C MET A 100 -22.24 15.55 -22.51
N LYS A 101 -22.06 16.53 -23.41
CA LYS A 101 -20.78 17.23 -23.61
C LYS A 101 -20.50 18.28 -22.53
N ARG A 102 -21.55 18.70 -21.81
CA ARG A 102 -21.53 19.87 -20.91
C ARG A 102 -21.65 19.48 -19.45
N ASP A 103 -22.05 18.25 -19.15
CA ASP A 103 -22.07 17.74 -17.80
C ASP A 103 -20.70 17.22 -17.36
N ARG A 104 -20.60 16.91 -16.07
CA ARG A 104 -19.43 16.29 -15.47
C ARG A 104 -19.88 15.57 -14.22
N ASN A 105 -19.53 14.29 -14.08
CA ASN A 105 -20.07 13.48 -12.99
C ASN A 105 -19.07 12.49 -12.40
N LEU A 106 -19.48 11.91 -11.27
CA LEU A 106 -18.77 10.91 -10.49
C LEU A 106 -19.79 9.82 -10.12
N ARG A 107 -19.73 8.67 -10.80
CA ARG A 107 -20.73 7.59 -10.65
C ARG A 107 -20.07 6.22 -10.73
N ILE A 108 -20.59 5.29 -9.96
CA ILE A 108 -20.16 3.89 -9.95
C ILE A 108 -21.26 3.05 -10.60
N PHE A 109 -20.88 2.23 -11.58
CA PHE A 109 -21.70 1.21 -12.23
C PHE A 109 -21.14 -0.17 -11.83
N GLN A 110 -22.03 -1.06 -11.40
CA GLN A 110 -21.66 -2.42 -10.95
C GLN A 110 -22.60 -3.44 -11.57
N GLY A 111 -22.05 -4.59 -11.94
CA GLY A 111 -22.82 -5.73 -12.45
C GLY A 111 -23.55 -5.45 -13.76
N GLN A 112 -23.00 -4.58 -14.61
CA GLN A 112 -23.62 -4.15 -15.88
C GLN A 112 -22.66 -4.33 -17.05
N THR A 113 -23.21 -4.55 -18.25
CA THR A 113 -22.45 -4.50 -19.49
C THR A 113 -22.31 -3.06 -19.98
N VAL A 114 -21.30 -2.77 -20.81
CA VAL A 114 -21.14 -1.43 -21.41
C VAL A 114 -22.39 -0.99 -22.18
N PRO A 115 -23.03 -1.81 -23.04
CA PRO A 115 -24.30 -1.41 -23.66
C PRO A 115 -25.40 -1.02 -22.67
N GLN A 116 -25.50 -1.67 -21.51
CA GLN A 116 -26.46 -1.29 -20.46
C GLN A 116 -26.13 0.09 -19.86
N ILE A 117 -24.85 0.34 -19.59
CA ILE A 117 -24.38 1.64 -19.08
C ILE A 117 -24.65 2.75 -20.10
N VAL A 118 -24.27 2.52 -21.36
CA VAL A 118 -24.48 3.46 -22.48
C VAL A 118 -25.95 3.80 -22.64
N LYS A 119 -26.83 2.79 -22.71
CA LYS A 119 -28.28 3.01 -22.83
C LYS A 119 -28.88 3.73 -21.62
N THR A 120 -28.39 3.45 -20.41
CA THR A 120 -28.85 4.13 -19.20
C THR A 120 -28.58 5.63 -19.31
N LEU A 121 -27.35 6.02 -19.66
CA LEU A 121 -26.98 7.43 -19.78
C LEU A 121 -27.66 8.11 -20.97
N LEU A 122 -27.73 7.47 -22.13
CA LEU A 122 -28.46 8.00 -23.28
C LEU A 122 -29.95 8.22 -22.95
N GLY A 123 -30.57 7.29 -22.21
CA GLY A 123 -31.96 7.40 -21.76
C GLY A 123 -32.20 8.53 -20.75
N GLU A 124 -31.28 8.72 -19.79
CA GLU A 124 -31.32 9.85 -18.84
C GLU A 124 -31.31 11.22 -19.55
N HIS A 125 -30.68 11.29 -20.72
CA HIS A 125 -30.62 12.50 -21.57
C HIS A 125 -31.64 12.52 -22.72
N GLN A 126 -32.58 11.57 -22.76
CA GLN A 126 -33.65 11.49 -23.77
C GLN A 126 -33.14 11.38 -25.21
N VAL A 127 -31.99 10.74 -25.41
CA VAL A 127 -31.45 10.46 -26.73
C VAL A 127 -32.24 9.30 -27.35
N ASN A 128 -32.71 9.46 -28.59
CA ASN A 128 -33.31 8.34 -29.32
C ASN A 128 -32.21 7.35 -29.72
N VAL A 129 -32.36 6.08 -29.35
CA VAL A 129 -31.35 5.04 -29.60
C VAL A 129 -31.96 3.86 -30.32
N GLU A 130 -31.27 3.40 -31.36
CA GLU A 130 -31.49 2.10 -31.99
C GLU A 130 -30.30 1.20 -31.68
N ASP A 131 -30.56 -0.01 -31.18
CA ASP A 131 -29.52 -1.00 -30.87
C ASP A 131 -29.47 -2.07 -31.96
N LYS A 132 -28.37 -2.10 -32.72
CA LYS A 132 -28.05 -3.15 -33.71
C LYS A 132 -26.80 -3.95 -33.32
N LEU A 133 -26.46 -3.98 -32.04
CA LEU A 133 -25.32 -4.76 -31.55
C LEU A 133 -25.61 -6.26 -31.64
N THR A 134 -24.63 -7.02 -32.10
CA THR A 134 -24.71 -8.48 -32.28
C THR A 134 -23.73 -9.25 -31.40
N GLY A 135 -22.73 -8.56 -30.86
CA GLY A 135 -21.71 -9.12 -29.99
C GLY A 135 -22.21 -9.46 -28.58
N SER A 136 -21.43 -10.31 -27.90
CA SER A 136 -21.59 -10.57 -26.47
C SER A 136 -20.60 -9.72 -25.67
N TYR A 137 -21.09 -8.95 -24.71
CA TYR A 137 -20.30 -8.02 -23.91
C TYR A 137 -20.12 -8.52 -22.49
N ARG A 138 -18.94 -8.30 -21.91
CA ARG A 138 -18.68 -8.71 -20.54
C ARG A 138 -19.50 -7.91 -19.54
N VAL A 139 -19.79 -8.53 -18.41
CA VAL A 139 -20.32 -7.83 -17.24
C VAL A 139 -19.16 -7.21 -16.47
N TRP A 140 -19.22 -5.91 -16.24
CA TRP A 140 -18.24 -5.19 -15.45
C TRP A 140 -18.65 -5.26 -13.97
N ASP A 141 -17.79 -5.89 -13.16
CA ASP A 141 -17.97 -5.93 -11.70
C ASP A 141 -17.98 -4.52 -11.09
N TYR A 142 -17.15 -3.63 -11.65
CA TYR A 142 -16.95 -2.26 -11.18
C TYR A 142 -16.45 -1.39 -12.33
N CYS A 143 -17.16 -0.30 -12.62
CA CYS A 143 -16.80 0.69 -13.63
C CYS A 143 -17.21 2.09 -13.16
N VAL A 144 -16.30 3.05 -13.23
CA VAL A 144 -16.44 4.37 -12.61
C VAL A 144 -16.39 5.44 -13.69
N GLN A 145 -17.42 6.28 -13.76
CA GLN A 145 -17.34 7.59 -14.40
C GLN A 145 -16.63 8.52 -13.43
N TYR A 146 -15.45 9.04 -13.78
CA TYR A 146 -14.61 9.77 -12.84
C TYR A 146 -14.20 11.16 -13.35
N GLN A 147 -14.91 12.19 -12.87
CA GLN A 147 -14.66 13.60 -13.21
C GLN A 147 -14.60 13.89 -14.71
N GLU A 148 -15.37 13.16 -15.50
CA GLU A 148 -15.47 13.28 -16.95
C GLU A 148 -16.92 13.58 -17.34
N SER A 149 -17.13 14.06 -18.56
CA SER A 149 -18.48 14.25 -19.09
C SER A 149 -19.16 12.91 -19.35
N SER A 150 -20.49 12.88 -19.40
CA SER A 150 -21.21 11.64 -19.71
C SER A 150 -20.96 11.17 -21.13
N LEU A 151 -20.67 12.09 -22.06
CA LEU A 151 -20.26 11.71 -23.42
C LEU A 151 -18.88 11.07 -23.42
N ASP A 152 -17.87 11.66 -22.77
CA ASP A 152 -16.52 11.08 -22.71
C ASP A 152 -16.55 9.69 -22.08
N PHE A 153 -17.34 9.53 -21.01
CA PHE A 153 -17.51 8.24 -20.34
C PHE A 153 -18.05 7.15 -21.26
N ILE A 154 -19.16 7.42 -21.98
CA ILE A 154 -19.70 6.41 -22.92
C ILE A 154 -18.79 6.22 -24.12
N SER A 155 -18.12 7.27 -24.61
CA SER A 155 -17.22 7.21 -25.76
C SER A 155 -16.03 6.29 -25.47
N ARG A 156 -15.29 6.49 -24.37
CA ARG A 156 -14.15 5.62 -24.04
C ARG A 156 -14.55 4.16 -23.81
N LEU A 157 -15.77 3.91 -23.32
CA LEU A 157 -16.27 2.54 -23.12
C LEU A 157 -16.65 1.90 -24.46
N MET A 158 -17.32 2.63 -25.35
CA MET A 158 -17.62 2.18 -26.70
C MET A 158 -16.33 1.95 -27.52
N GLU A 159 -15.33 2.84 -27.38
CA GLU A 159 -14.00 2.70 -27.96
C GLU A 159 -13.25 1.46 -27.46
N LEU A 160 -13.45 1.06 -26.20
CA LEU A 160 -12.88 -0.16 -25.62
C LEU A 160 -13.58 -1.42 -26.13
N GLU A 161 -14.92 -1.42 -26.14
CA GLU A 161 -15.73 -2.58 -26.53
C GLU A 161 -15.91 -2.70 -28.06
N GLY A 162 -15.37 -1.75 -28.83
CA GLY A 162 -15.47 -1.75 -30.29
C GLY A 162 -16.85 -1.40 -30.84
N ILE A 163 -17.66 -0.72 -30.04
CA ILE A 163 -19.00 -0.24 -30.40
C ILE A 163 -18.85 1.07 -31.17
N ALA A 164 -19.41 1.13 -32.36
CA ALA A 164 -19.52 2.36 -33.14
C ALA A 164 -20.95 2.90 -33.06
N TYR A 165 -21.12 4.18 -33.38
CA TYR A 165 -22.43 4.76 -33.59
C TYR A 165 -22.49 5.71 -34.79
N HIS A 166 -23.68 5.98 -35.29
CA HIS A 166 -23.94 7.06 -36.26
C HIS A 166 -25.34 7.63 -36.01
N PHE A 167 -25.71 8.68 -36.74
CA PHE A 167 -27.04 9.28 -36.64
C PHE A 167 -27.86 8.99 -37.90
N SER A 168 -29.06 8.46 -37.69
CA SER A 168 -30.09 8.41 -38.72
C SER A 168 -31.04 9.58 -38.53
N HIS A 169 -31.29 10.36 -39.58
CA HIS A 169 -32.11 11.57 -39.52
C HIS A 169 -33.44 11.35 -40.22
N GLU A 170 -34.51 11.67 -39.51
CA GLU A 170 -35.89 11.67 -40.00
C GLU A 170 -36.44 13.12 -39.95
N ALA A 171 -37.67 13.33 -40.43
CA ALA A 171 -38.23 14.66 -40.58
C ALA A 171 -38.38 15.42 -39.23
N ASP A 172 -38.60 14.70 -38.14
CA ASP A 172 -38.93 15.25 -36.83
C ASP A 172 -37.95 14.85 -35.70
N LYS A 173 -37.02 13.94 -35.99
CA LYS A 173 -36.05 13.43 -35.00
C LYS A 173 -34.75 12.96 -35.66
N HIS A 174 -33.75 12.71 -34.81
CA HIS A 174 -32.55 11.97 -35.17
C HIS A 174 -32.35 10.85 -34.15
N THR A 175 -31.86 9.71 -34.61
CA THR A 175 -31.68 8.49 -33.82
C THR A 175 -30.21 8.09 -33.85
N LEU A 176 -29.62 7.88 -32.68
CA LEU A 176 -28.29 7.31 -32.53
C LEU A 176 -28.36 5.80 -32.71
N VAL A 177 -27.69 5.26 -33.72
CA VAL A 177 -27.70 3.83 -34.06
C VAL A 177 -26.39 3.20 -33.60
N LEU A 178 -26.45 2.25 -32.65
CA LEU A 178 -25.31 1.49 -32.15
C LEU A 178 -25.03 0.27 -33.04
N THR A 179 -23.78 0.07 -33.44
CA THR A 179 -23.36 -1.02 -34.35
C THR A 179 -22.00 -1.61 -33.95
N ASP A 180 -21.80 -2.91 -34.15
CA ASP A 180 -20.53 -3.62 -33.86
C ASP A 180 -20.09 -4.60 -34.97
N ALA A 181 -20.81 -4.66 -36.09
CA ALA A 181 -20.56 -5.58 -37.18
C ALA A 181 -20.87 -4.92 -38.53
N ALA A 182 -20.09 -5.29 -39.56
CA ALA A 182 -20.23 -4.77 -40.92
C ALA A 182 -21.62 -5.00 -41.53
N THR A 183 -22.27 -6.12 -41.20
CA THR A 183 -23.56 -6.53 -41.77
C THR A 183 -24.77 -5.69 -41.31
N GLN A 184 -24.57 -4.77 -40.36
CA GLN A 184 -25.64 -3.94 -39.81
C GLN A 184 -25.88 -2.64 -40.58
N HIS A 185 -24.94 -2.27 -41.46
CA HIS A 185 -25.07 -1.09 -42.31
C HIS A 185 -25.97 -1.40 -43.51
N GLN A 186 -26.75 -0.40 -43.92
CA GLN A 186 -27.69 -0.50 -45.04
C GLN A 186 -27.54 0.72 -45.93
N PRO A 187 -27.79 0.60 -47.24
CA PRO A 187 -27.72 1.74 -48.13
C PRO A 187 -28.78 2.79 -47.78
N PHE A 188 -28.47 4.04 -48.08
CA PHE A 188 -29.48 5.09 -48.02
C PHE A 188 -30.50 4.84 -49.14
N SER A 189 -31.79 4.85 -48.82
CA SER A 189 -32.82 4.46 -49.79
C SER A 189 -32.81 5.36 -51.04
N GLY A 190 -32.74 4.75 -52.21
CA GLY A 190 -32.61 5.44 -53.50
C GLY A 190 -31.17 5.78 -53.90
N TYR A 191 -30.18 5.41 -53.08
CA TYR A 191 -28.75 5.61 -53.31
C TYR A 191 -27.97 4.30 -53.15
N GLU A 192 -28.60 3.16 -53.44
CA GLU A 192 -27.97 1.84 -53.37
C GLU A 192 -26.77 1.72 -54.33
N VAL A 193 -26.84 2.42 -55.47
CA VAL A 193 -25.78 2.50 -56.47
C VAL A 193 -25.53 3.97 -56.80
N ILE A 194 -24.28 4.41 -56.72
CA ILE A 194 -23.87 5.78 -57.04
C ILE A 194 -22.78 5.73 -58.13
N PRO A 195 -23.01 6.32 -59.31
CA PRO A 195 -22.02 6.31 -60.37
C PRO A 195 -20.92 7.36 -60.10
N TYR A 196 -19.69 7.04 -60.53
CA TYR A 196 -18.67 8.05 -60.75
C TYR A 196 -18.89 8.71 -62.11
N HIS A 197 -19.04 10.04 -62.10
CA HIS A 197 -19.22 10.84 -63.31
C HIS A 197 -17.87 11.34 -63.79
N GLN A 198 -17.42 10.77 -64.91
CA GLN A 198 -16.29 11.34 -65.64
C GLN A 198 -16.80 12.52 -66.47
N THR A 199 -16.24 13.71 -66.27
CA THR A 199 -16.50 14.89 -67.11
C THR A 199 -15.28 15.17 -67.99
N PRO A 200 -15.16 14.57 -69.20
CA PRO A 200 -14.12 14.93 -70.14
C PRO A 200 -14.24 16.41 -70.52
N SER A 201 -13.13 17.14 -70.49
CA SER A 201 -13.02 18.47 -71.12
C SER A 201 -13.97 19.56 -70.60
N GLY A 202 -14.30 19.57 -69.29
CA GLY A 202 -15.02 20.70 -68.67
C GLY A 202 -16.54 20.73 -68.91
N GLY A 203 -17.16 19.60 -69.27
CA GLY A 203 -18.62 19.46 -69.29
C GLY A 203 -19.22 19.42 -67.88
N SER A 204 -20.45 19.92 -67.71
CA SER A 204 -21.26 19.76 -66.49
C SER A 204 -22.28 18.63 -66.67
N THR A 205 -22.62 17.92 -65.59
CA THR A 205 -23.73 16.96 -65.56
C THR A 205 -24.81 17.45 -64.60
N ASP A 206 -26.07 17.21 -64.95
CA ASP A 206 -27.22 17.47 -64.07
C ASP A 206 -27.54 16.24 -63.19
N GLU A 207 -26.81 15.13 -63.36
CA GLU A 207 -26.98 13.93 -62.56
C GLU A 207 -26.17 13.96 -61.26
N GLU A 208 -26.78 13.49 -60.16
CA GLU A 208 -26.11 13.24 -58.91
C GLU A 208 -25.10 12.10 -59.06
N GLY A 209 -23.92 12.24 -58.45
CA GLY A 209 -22.91 11.18 -58.44
C GLY A 209 -21.60 11.63 -57.81
N ILE A 210 -20.58 10.79 -57.95
CA ILE A 210 -19.24 11.03 -57.42
C ILE A 210 -18.36 11.65 -58.51
N SER A 211 -17.63 12.70 -58.19
CA SER A 211 -16.78 13.44 -59.14
C SER A 211 -15.30 13.39 -58.81
N GLN A 212 -14.94 13.05 -57.58
CA GLN A 212 -13.56 12.81 -57.15
C GLN A 212 -13.48 11.54 -56.32
N TRP A 213 -12.42 10.76 -56.52
CA TRP A 213 -12.17 9.50 -55.83
C TRP A 213 -10.66 9.31 -55.69
N ALA A 214 -10.16 9.32 -54.45
CA ALA A 214 -8.75 9.28 -54.10
C ALA A 214 -8.50 8.24 -53.02
N LEU A 215 -7.67 7.24 -53.35
CA LEU A 215 -7.30 6.16 -52.44
C LEU A 215 -6.12 6.58 -51.57
N GLU A 216 -6.16 6.19 -50.31
CA GLU A 216 -5.11 6.39 -49.31
C GLU A 216 -4.84 5.07 -48.58
N ASP A 217 -3.66 4.50 -48.82
CA ASP A 217 -3.18 3.33 -48.09
C ASP A 217 -2.12 3.75 -47.06
N SER A 218 -2.27 3.29 -45.82
CA SER A 218 -1.36 3.60 -44.71
C SER A 218 -0.75 2.34 -44.10
N VAL A 219 0.54 2.45 -43.73
CA VAL A 219 1.23 1.39 -42.98
C VAL A 219 0.74 1.40 -41.55
N THR A 220 0.17 0.28 -41.11
CA THR A 220 -0.23 0.05 -39.72
C THR A 220 0.66 -0.99 -39.04
N PRO A 221 0.79 -0.96 -37.69
CA PRO A 221 1.61 -1.92 -36.96
C PRO A 221 1.21 -3.37 -37.24
N GLY A 222 2.18 -4.28 -37.09
CA GLY A 222 2.05 -5.69 -37.46
C GLY A 222 1.48 -6.58 -36.35
N ILE A 223 1.63 -6.18 -35.08
CA ILE A 223 1.12 -6.92 -33.92
C ILE A 223 0.61 -5.95 -32.86
N TYR A 224 -0.57 -6.22 -32.31
CA TYR A 224 -1.05 -5.60 -31.09
C TYR A 224 -0.99 -6.60 -29.95
N SER A 225 -0.42 -6.21 -28.82
CA SER A 225 -0.30 -7.06 -27.63
C SER A 225 -0.64 -6.31 -26.36
N LEU A 226 -1.15 -7.02 -25.37
CA LEU A 226 -1.60 -6.45 -24.11
C LEU A 226 -1.55 -7.50 -23.00
N ASP A 227 -1.38 -7.03 -21.77
CA ASP A 227 -1.35 -7.89 -20.58
C ASP A 227 -2.08 -7.24 -19.39
N ASP A 228 -2.36 -8.04 -18.37
CA ASP A 228 -2.95 -7.59 -17.11
C ASP A 228 -2.60 -8.52 -15.95
N TYR A 229 -3.02 -8.17 -14.73
CA TYR A 229 -2.81 -8.97 -13.53
C TYR A 229 -4.10 -9.18 -12.75
N ASP A 230 -4.45 -10.45 -12.49
CA ASP A 230 -5.52 -10.83 -11.57
C ASP A 230 -4.96 -11.54 -10.33
N PHE A 231 -5.06 -10.88 -9.18
CA PHE A 231 -4.60 -11.44 -7.90
C PHE A 231 -5.32 -12.73 -7.48
N ARG A 232 -6.49 -13.03 -8.05
CA ARG A 232 -7.22 -14.29 -7.80
C ARG A 232 -6.57 -15.46 -8.54
N LYS A 233 -5.77 -15.17 -9.56
CA LYS A 233 -5.07 -16.12 -10.43
C LYS A 233 -3.63 -15.62 -10.67
N PRO A 234 -2.80 -15.44 -9.62
CA PRO A 234 -1.58 -14.64 -9.69
C PRO A 234 -0.48 -15.19 -10.64
N ASN A 235 -0.57 -16.47 -10.99
CA ASN A 235 0.35 -17.14 -11.92
C ASN A 235 -0.28 -17.38 -13.31
N ALA A 236 -1.48 -16.87 -13.56
CA ALA A 236 -2.12 -17.03 -14.87
C ALA A 236 -1.40 -16.17 -15.92
N TRP A 237 -1.10 -16.77 -17.07
CA TRP A 237 -0.58 -16.06 -18.23
C TRP A 237 -1.73 -15.34 -18.94
N LEU A 238 -1.85 -14.03 -18.69
CA LEU A 238 -2.93 -13.21 -19.25
C LEU A 238 -2.56 -12.53 -20.58
N PHE A 239 -1.27 -12.47 -20.92
CA PHE A 239 -0.77 -11.85 -22.16
C PHE A 239 -1.49 -12.37 -23.41
N GLN A 240 -2.08 -11.44 -24.16
CA GLN A 240 -2.71 -11.68 -25.45
C GLN A 240 -2.04 -10.87 -26.55
N ALA A 241 -1.99 -11.45 -27.75
CA ALA A 241 -1.49 -10.79 -28.94
C ALA A 241 -2.34 -11.14 -30.15
N GLN A 242 -2.52 -10.18 -31.05
CA GLN A 242 -3.19 -10.36 -32.33
C GLN A 242 -2.33 -9.80 -33.46
N GLN A 243 -2.18 -10.60 -34.52
CA GLN A 243 -1.45 -10.21 -35.72
C GLN A 243 -2.35 -9.38 -36.63
N ASN A 244 -1.78 -8.34 -37.22
CA ASN A 244 -2.44 -7.55 -38.24
C ASN A 244 -2.03 -8.03 -39.64
N PRO A 245 -2.89 -8.75 -40.37
CA PRO A 245 -2.55 -9.29 -41.69
C PRO A 245 -2.40 -8.20 -42.76
N ALA A 246 -2.93 -6.99 -42.52
CA ALA A 246 -2.85 -5.87 -43.45
C ALA A 246 -1.47 -5.17 -43.43
N SER A 247 -0.62 -5.46 -42.43
CA SER A 247 0.70 -4.85 -42.35
C SER A 247 1.65 -5.42 -43.43
N PRO A 248 2.39 -4.58 -44.20
CA PRO A 248 3.29 -5.06 -45.26
C PRO A 248 4.42 -5.97 -44.80
N LYS A 249 4.81 -5.88 -43.51
CA LYS A 249 5.78 -6.76 -42.84
C LYS A 249 5.22 -7.15 -41.46
N PRO A 250 4.38 -8.19 -41.37
CA PRO A 250 3.84 -8.65 -40.09
C PRO A 250 4.99 -9.00 -39.12
N GLY A 251 4.97 -8.41 -37.91
CA GLY A 251 5.95 -8.65 -36.85
C GLY A 251 7.19 -7.75 -36.83
N SER A 252 7.27 -6.69 -37.67
CA SER A 252 8.37 -5.71 -37.59
C SER A 252 8.08 -4.50 -36.71
N ILE A 253 6.81 -4.21 -36.44
CA ILE A 253 6.35 -3.08 -35.61
C ILE A 253 5.28 -3.61 -34.66
N ASP A 254 5.63 -3.67 -33.37
CA ASP A 254 4.78 -4.23 -32.33
C ASP A 254 4.32 -3.11 -31.39
N VAL A 255 3.02 -3.10 -31.07
CA VAL A 255 2.43 -2.25 -30.03
C VAL A 255 2.12 -3.12 -28.81
N TYR A 256 2.55 -2.66 -27.63
CA TYR A 256 2.30 -3.30 -26.35
C TYR A 256 1.66 -2.32 -25.36
N ASP A 257 0.46 -2.65 -24.88
CA ASP A 257 -0.29 -1.82 -23.94
C ASP A 257 -0.44 -2.46 -22.55
N TRP A 258 -0.24 -1.65 -21.50
CA TRP A 258 -0.47 -2.02 -20.10
C TRP A 258 -1.12 -0.89 -19.29
N PRO A 259 -2.13 -1.18 -18.44
CA PRO A 259 -2.85 -2.46 -18.33
C PRO A 259 -3.94 -2.61 -19.40
N GLY A 260 -4.22 -3.84 -19.82
CA GLY A 260 -5.24 -4.13 -20.85
C GLY A 260 -6.70 -4.05 -20.37
N ARG A 261 -6.96 -3.84 -19.07
CA ARG A 261 -8.30 -3.70 -18.45
C ARG A 261 -9.14 -4.96 -18.51
N PHE A 262 -8.55 -6.12 -18.23
CA PHE A 262 -9.26 -7.39 -18.19
C PHE A 262 -8.72 -8.33 -17.11
N VAL A 263 -9.52 -9.34 -16.77
CA VAL A 263 -9.20 -10.36 -15.75
C VAL A 263 -9.39 -11.79 -16.27
N ASP A 264 -9.93 -11.93 -17.48
CA ASP A 264 -10.17 -13.22 -18.14
C ASP A 264 -9.60 -13.19 -19.55
N LYS A 265 -8.95 -14.30 -19.93
CA LYS A 265 -8.23 -14.44 -21.20
C LYS A 265 -9.08 -14.06 -22.43
N GLY A 266 -10.34 -14.52 -22.47
CA GLY A 266 -11.24 -14.24 -23.59
C GLY A 266 -11.56 -12.75 -23.76
N HIS A 267 -11.60 -11.96 -22.68
CA HIS A 267 -11.75 -10.51 -22.77
C HIS A 267 -10.49 -9.85 -23.34
N GLY A 268 -9.30 -10.32 -22.94
CA GLY A 268 -8.03 -9.85 -23.52
C GLY A 268 -7.93 -10.16 -25.01
N GLU A 269 -8.32 -11.37 -25.43
CA GLU A 269 -8.35 -11.78 -26.84
C GLU A 269 -9.32 -10.91 -27.65
N PHE A 270 -10.48 -10.59 -27.06
CA PHE A 270 -11.46 -9.68 -27.64
C PHE A 270 -10.88 -8.27 -27.84
N TYR A 271 -10.31 -7.64 -26.80
CA TYR A 271 -9.77 -6.28 -26.92
C TYR A 271 -8.56 -6.20 -27.85
N ALA A 272 -7.70 -7.22 -27.87
CA ALA A 272 -6.59 -7.28 -28.82
C ALA A 272 -7.10 -7.30 -30.27
N ARG A 273 -8.19 -8.04 -30.53
CA ARG A 273 -8.83 -8.08 -31.84
C ARG A 273 -9.47 -6.75 -32.22
N ILE A 274 -10.21 -6.10 -31.32
CA ILE A 274 -10.80 -4.77 -31.59
C ILE A 274 -9.73 -3.75 -32.02
N ARG A 275 -8.57 -3.77 -31.36
CA ARG A 275 -7.45 -2.86 -31.65
C ARG A 275 -6.78 -3.19 -32.99
N GLN A 276 -6.64 -4.47 -33.31
CA GLN A 276 -6.16 -4.90 -34.60
C GLN A 276 -7.15 -4.55 -35.74
N GLU A 277 -8.45 -4.77 -35.55
CA GLU A 277 -9.50 -4.41 -36.51
C GLU A 277 -9.53 -2.90 -36.76
N ARG A 278 -9.26 -2.07 -35.74
CA ARG A 278 -9.13 -0.62 -35.93
C ARG A 278 -8.03 -0.25 -36.92
N TRP A 279 -6.92 -0.97 -36.93
CA TRP A 279 -5.86 -0.74 -37.92
C TRP A 279 -6.27 -1.13 -39.34
N GLN A 280 -7.25 -2.03 -39.52
CA GLN A 280 -7.79 -2.31 -40.86
C GLN A 280 -8.59 -1.11 -41.40
N VAL A 281 -9.27 -0.37 -40.53
CA VAL A 281 -9.96 0.89 -40.87
C VAL A 281 -8.97 2.00 -41.26
N GLU A 282 -7.78 2.02 -40.66
CA GLU A 282 -6.72 2.98 -40.97
C GLU A 282 -5.89 2.57 -42.18
N HIS A 283 -5.80 1.27 -42.47
CA HIS A 283 -4.98 0.75 -43.54
C HIS A 283 -5.42 1.24 -44.92
N GLN A 284 -6.73 1.25 -45.18
CA GLN A 284 -7.28 1.65 -46.47
C GLN A 284 -8.46 2.59 -46.26
N GLN A 285 -8.28 3.86 -46.63
CA GLN A 285 -9.34 4.88 -46.64
C GLN A 285 -9.44 5.50 -48.02
N ILE A 286 -10.65 5.87 -48.42
CA ILE A 286 -10.87 6.56 -49.67
C ILE A 286 -11.54 7.90 -49.38
N GLN A 287 -10.95 8.97 -49.91
CA GLN A 287 -11.50 10.31 -49.88
C GLN A 287 -12.19 10.61 -51.21
N ALA A 288 -13.40 11.17 -51.15
CA ALA A 288 -14.20 11.39 -52.33
C ALA A 288 -15.06 12.65 -52.23
N THR A 289 -15.51 13.15 -53.37
CA THR A 289 -16.43 14.29 -53.47
C THR A 289 -17.62 13.90 -54.33
N ALA A 290 -18.83 14.23 -53.88
CA ALA A 290 -20.08 13.92 -54.57
C ALA A 290 -21.09 15.06 -54.51
N THR A 291 -21.99 15.06 -55.49
CA THR A 291 -23.26 15.81 -55.46
C THR A 291 -24.41 14.95 -54.94
N ALA A 292 -24.21 13.63 -54.84
CA ALA A 292 -25.21 12.68 -54.34
C ALA A 292 -25.66 13.00 -52.92
N ALA A 293 -26.95 13.32 -52.75
CA ALA A 293 -27.49 13.72 -51.46
C ALA A 293 -27.57 12.57 -50.45
N GLY A 294 -27.56 11.31 -50.89
CA GLY A 294 -27.61 10.12 -50.02
C GLY A 294 -26.32 9.78 -49.27
N ILE A 295 -25.22 10.51 -49.49
CA ILE A 295 -23.94 10.26 -48.80
C ILE A 295 -24.04 10.69 -47.32
N ALA A 296 -24.19 9.71 -46.43
CA ALA A 296 -24.37 9.91 -45.00
C ALA A 296 -23.60 8.85 -44.18
N PRO A 297 -22.93 9.20 -43.06
CA PRO A 297 -22.20 8.23 -42.26
C PRO A 297 -23.06 7.07 -41.76
N GLY A 298 -22.50 5.86 -41.77
CA GLY A 298 -23.19 4.64 -41.34
C GLY A 298 -24.02 3.94 -42.43
N HIS A 299 -24.13 4.55 -43.62
CA HIS A 299 -24.76 3.95 -44.79
C HIS A 299 -23.75 3.37 -45.79
N THR A 300 -24.15 2.32 -46.49
CA THR A 300 -23.37 1.74 -47.60
C THR A 300 -23.84 2.24 -48.96
N PHE A 301 -23.02 2.09 -49.99
CA PHE A 301 -23.43 2.22 -51.39
C PHE A 301 -22.50 1.42 -52.30
N THR A 302 -22.98 1.05 -53.48
CA THR A 302 -22.16 0.45 -54.53
C THR A 302 -21.65 1.52 -55.48
N LEU A 303 -20.32 1.65 -55.60
CA LEU A 303 -19.67 2.49 -56.60
C LEU A 303 -19.66 1.80 -57.96
N THR A 304 -20.09 2.50 -59.01
CA THR A 304 -19.95 2.07 -60.41
C THR A 304 -19.22 3.11 -61.24
N ASN A 305 -18.62 2.68 -62.36
CA ASN A 305 -17.80 3.51 -63.25
C ASN A 305 -16.59 4.17 -62.56
N ALA A 306 -16.05 3.54 -61.51
CA ALA A 306 -14.93 4.06 -60.75
C ALA A 306 -13.73 4.41 -61.67
N PRO A 307 -12.95 5.47 -61.36
CA PRO A 307 -11.81 5.88 -62.19
C PRO A 307 -10.73 4.80 -62.27
N PHE A 308 -10.61 3.97 -61.23
CA PHE A 308 -9.86 2.72 -61.25
C PHE A 308 -10.83 1.56 -61.23
N PHE A 309 -10.77 0.68 -62.23
CA PHE A 309 -11.75 -0.40 -62.39
C PHE A 309 -11.84 -1.35 -61.19
N SER A 310 -10.73 -1.55 -60.47
CA SER A 310 -10.66 -2.35 -59.24
C SER A 310 -11.52 -1.83 -58.09
N ASP A 311 -11.93 -0.56 -58.15
CA ASP A 311 -12.62 0.12 -57.06
C ASP A 311 -14.14 0.11 -57.25
N ASN A 312 -14.64 -0.58 -58.27
CA ASN A 312 -16.08 -0.86 -58.35
C ASN A 312 -16.41 -1.87 -57.25
N GLY A 313 -17.25 -1.48 -56.30
CA GLY A 313 -17.50 -2.28 -55.11
C GLY A 313 -18.42 -1.57 -54.13
N GLU A 314 -18.66 -2.22 -53.00
CA GLU A 314 -19.50 -1.68 -51.93
C GLU A 314 -18.64 -1.01 -50.85
N TYR A 315 -19.05 0.18 -50.42
CA TYR A 315 -18.32 1.02 -49.50
C TYR A 315 -19.23 1.51 -48.36
N LEU A 316 -18.67 1.63 -47.17
CA LEU A 316 -19.30 2.24 -45.99
C LEU A 316 -18.83 3.68 -45.84
N VAL A 317 -19.76 4.63 -45.78
CA VAL A 317 -19.45 6.04 -45.48
C VAL A 317 -19.09 6.18 -44.00
N THR A 318 -17.87 6.58 -43.71
CA THR A 318 -17.36 6.78 -42.34
C THR A 318 -17.39 8.23 -41.91
N ALA A 319 -17.30 9.18 -42.85
CA ALA A 319 -17.44 10.61 -42.60
C ALA A 319 -18.02 11.33 -43.82
N ALA A 320 -18.75 12.42 -43.59
CA ALA A 320 -19.29 13.28 -44.63
C ALA A 320 -19.26 14.75 -44.17
N GLY A 321 -18.68 15.60 -44.99
CA GLY A 321 -18.58 17.05 -44.85
C GLY A 321 -19.50 17.73 -45.86
N TYR A 322 -20.48 18.47 -45.37
CA TYR A 322 -21.46 19.15 -46.20
C TYR A 322 -21.03 20.56 -46.55
N HIS A 323 -21.24 20.92 -47.81
CA HIS A 323 -21.06 22.25 -48.36
C HIS A 323 -22.28 22.56 -49.23
N PHE A 324 -23.39 22.91 -48.57
CA PHE A 324 -24.64 23.24 -49.24
C PHE A 324 -24.89 24.74 -49.20
N GLU A 325 -25.15 25.35 -50.34
CA GLU A 325 -25.50 26.76 -50.50
C GLU A 325 -26.60 26.90 -51.55
N GLU A 326 -27.67 27.60 -51.21
CA GLU A 326 -28.73 27.96 -52.16
C GLU A 326 -28.53 29.36 -52.72
N ASN A 327 -28.95 29.58 -53.97
CA ASN A 327 -28.92 30.91 -54.58
C ASN A 327 -29.70 31.93 -53.73
N ARG A 328 -29.30 33.20 -53.77
CA ARG A 328 -29.91 34.25 -52.95
C ARG A 328 -31.34 34.48 -53.46
N TYR A 329 -32.31 34.69 -52.57
CA TYR A 329 -33.74 34.90 -52.90
C TYR A 329 -34.02 36.23 -53.64
N ALA A 330 -33.09 36.69 -54.48
CA ALA A 330 -33.13 37.90 -55.29
C ALA A 330 -32.69 37.56 -56.73
N SER A 331 -33.24 38.26 -57.72
CA SER A 331 -32.88 38.09 -59.13
C SER A 331 -31.49 38.69 -59.43
N GLY A 332 -30.51 37.84 -59.78
CA GLY A 332 -29.12 38.21 -60.10
C GLY A 332 -28.16 37.03 -59.84
N GLU A 333 -26.92 37.12 -60.33
CA GLU A 333 -25.90 36.06 -60.22
C GLU A 333 -25.76 35.45 -58.81
N GLY A 334 -25.78 34.12 -58.73
CA GLY A 334 -25.52 33.32 -57.54
C GLY A 334 -25.56 31.84 -57.88
N GLU A 335 -24.51 31.11 -57.53
CA GLU A 335 -24.43 29.66 -57.73
C GLU A 335 -25.13 28.91 -56.58
N THR A 336 -25.87 27.85 -56.91
CA THR A 336 -26.29 26.82 -55.94
C THR A 336 -25.17 25.78 -55.89
N ILE A 337 -24.71 25.45 -54.69
CA ILE A 337 -23.63 24.48 -54.47
C ILE A 337 -24.20 23.35 -53.62
N HIS A 338 -24.26 22.13 -54.16
CA HIS A 338 -24.57 20.92 -53.41
C HIS A 338 -23.36 19.98 -53.46
N ARG A 339 -22.44 20.12 -52.50
CA ARG A 339 -21.22 19.32 -52.43
C ARG A 339 -21.12 18.59 -51.10
N THR A 340 -20.79 17.31 -51.17
CA THR A 340 -20.43 16.48 -50.01
C THR A 340 -19.02 15.92 -50.23
N ASP A 341 -18.09 16.27 -49.34
CA ASP A 341 -16.78 15.63 -49.26
C ASP A 341 -16.86 14.50 -48.24
N PHE A 342 -16.42 13.29 -48.55
CA PHE A 342 -16.67 12.15 -47.68
C PHE A 342 -15.52 11.16 -47.68
N THR A 343 -15.50 10.34 -46.63
CA THR A 343 -14.54 9.26 -46.45
C THR A 343 -15.28 7.95 -46.39
N VAL A 344 -14.74 6.92 -47.06
CA VAL A 344 -15.28 5.57 -47.02
C VAL A 344 -14.20 4.53 -46.74
N ILE A 345 -14.66 3.37 -46.30
CA ILE A 345 -13.89 2.12 -46.26
C ILE A 345 -14.67 1.04 -47.03
N PRO A 346 -14.02 -0.03 -47.52
CA PRO A 346 -14.74 -1.17 -48.10
C PRO A 346 -15.78 -1.72 -47.11
N SER A 347 -16.99 -2.06 -47.57
CA SER A 347 -18.09 -2.47 -46.68
C SER A 347 -17.79 -3.74 -45.87
N ALA A 348 -16.88 -4.59 -46.36
CA ALA A 348 -16.43 -5.80 -45.67
C ALA A 348 -15.55 -5.53 -44.44
N VAL A 349 -14.95 -4.34 -44.33
CA VAL A 349 -14.12 -3.97 -43.17
C VAL A 349 -15.05 -3.55 -42.02
N VAL A 350 -14.88 -4.18 -40.86
CA VAL A 350 -15.66 -3.81 -39.68
C VAL A 350 -15.14 -2.47 -39.13
N TYR A 351 -15.98 -1.45 -39.13
CA TYR A 351 -15.61 -0.17 -38.54
C TYR A 351 -15.43 -0.30 -37.02
N ARG A 352 -14.23 0.02 -36.53
CA ARG A 352 -13.94 0.22 -35.11
C ARG A 352 -13.60 1.68 -34.83
N PRO A 353 -14.15 2.28 -33.76
CA PRO A 353 -13.79 3.63 -33.36
C PRO A 353 -12.31 3.71 -32.93
N ALA A 354 -11.70 4.87 -33.18
CA ALA A 354 -10.35 5.17 -32.68
C ALA A 354 -10.38 5.43 -31.17
N GLN A 355 -9.33 5.06 -30.44
CA GLN A 355 -9.18 5.44 -29.03
C GLN A 355 -8.70 6.89 -28.90
N THR A 356 -9.65 7.82 -28.95
CA THR A 356 -9.36 9.25 -28.81
C THR A 356 -9.76 9.78 -27.45
N THR A 357 -10.74 9.15 -26.80
CA THR A 357 -11.24 9.58 -25.51
C THR A 357 -10.33 9.04 -24.40
N ALA A 358 -9.66 9.93 -23.69
CA ALA A 358 -8.73 9.55 -22.64
C ALA A 358 -9.43 8.79 -21.50
N TRP A 359 -8.81 7.71 -21.02
CA TRP A 359 -9.25 7.05 -19.80
C TRP A 359 -9.01 7.97 -18.60
N PRO A 360 -9.99 8.19 -17.71
CA PRO A 360 -9.82 9.07 -16.56
C PRO A 360 -8.74 8.54 -15.63
N ARG A 361 -8.07 9.46 -14.94
CA ARG A 361 -7.06 9.11 -13.93
C ARG A 361 -7.29 9.85 -12.64
N THR A 362 -7.04 9.17 -11.54
CA THR A 362 -6.89 9.79 -10.21
C THR A 362 -5.48 10.36 -10.07
N TYR A 363 -5.34 11.46 -9.35
CA TYR A 363 -4.04 12.14 -9.13
C TYR A 363 -3.45 11.94 -7.73
N GLY A 364 -4.02 11.04 -6.95
CA GLY A 364 -3.57 10.74 -5.59
C GLY A 364 -4.60 9.94 -4.80
N PRO A 365 -4.21 9.47 -3.61
CA PRO A 365 -5.10 8.73 -2.75
C PRO A 365 -6.24 9.60 -2.22
N GLN A 366 -7.35 8.95 -1.88
CA GLN A 366 -8.54 9.57 -1.32
C GLN A 366 -8.90 8.85 -0.02
N THR A 367 -9.69 9.46 0.85
CA THR A 367 -10.29 8.72 1.96
C THR A 367 -11.68 8.21 1.60
N ALA A 368 -12.07 7.10 2.21
CA ALA A 368 -13.40 6.50 2.08
C ALA A 368 -13.81 5.87 3.42
N LYS A 369 -15.12 5.70 3.61
CA LYS A 369 -15.66 5.04 4.80
C LYS A 369 -15.89 3.56 4.52
N VAL A 370 -15.44 2.67 5.39
CA VAL A 370 -15.73 1.24 5.29
C VAL A 370 -17.22 0.99 5.58
N VAL A 371 -17.86 0.19 4.72
CA VAL A 371 -19.30 -0.12 4.79
C VAL A 371 -19.55 -1.62 4.73
N GLY A 372 -20.70 -2.03 5.24
CA GLY A 372 -21.15 -3.42 5.26
C GLY A 372 -22.66 -3.52 5.49
N PRO A 373 -23.21 -4.74 5.56
CA PRO A 373 -24.63 -4.95 5.83
C PRO A 373 -25.04 -4.35 7.17
N LYS A 374 -26.32 -3.98 7.29
CA LYS A 374 -26.85 -3.42 8.53
C LYS A 374 -26.63 -4.37 9.71
N GLY A 375 -26.00 -3.87 10.77
CA GLY A 375 -25.76 -4.62 12.00
C GLY A 375 -24.43 -5.36 12.05
N GLU A 376 -23.66 -5.42 10.95
CA GLU A 376 -22.33 -6.04 10.96
C GLU A 376 -21.23 -5.00 11.23
N SER A 377 -20.43 -5.27 12.25
CA SER A 377 -19.26 -4.44 12.60
C SER A 377 -18.02 -4.79 11.76
N ILE A 378 -17.99 -5.97 11.12
CA ILE A 378 -16.87 -6.45 10.29
C ILE A 378 -17.45 -7.13 9.05
N TRP A 379 -17.13 -6.63 7.86
CA TRP A 379 -17.56 -7.20 6.59
C TRP A 379 -16.36 -7.42 5.67
N THR A 380 -15.94 -8.69 5.55
CA THR A 380 -14.75 -9.07 4.78
C THR A 380 -14.96 -10.38 4.04
N ASP A 381 -14.20 -10.60 2.97
CA ASP A 381 -14.17 -11.86 2.24
C ASP A 381 -12.91 -12.70 2.52
N LYS A 382 -12.77 -13.84 1.82
CA LYS A 382 -11.64 -14.78 1.95
C LYS A 382 -10.25 -14.18 1.66
N TYR A 383 -10.19 -13.01 1.05
CA TYR A 383 -8.95 -12.31 0.72
C TYR A 383 -8.66 -11.14 1.68
N GLY A 384 -9.47 -10.94 2.72
CA GLY A 384 -9.34 -9.81 3.63
C GLY A 384 -9.76 -8.47 3.01
N ARG A 385 -10.57 -8.49 1.94
CA ARG A 385 -11.07 -7.27 1.27
C ARG A 385 -12.25 -6.70 2.03
N VAL A 386 -12.45 -5.40 1.92
CA VAL A 386 -13.64 -4.71 2.48
C VAL A 386 -14.37 -3.94 1.39
N LYS A 387 -15.56 -3.44 1.69
CA LYS A 387 -16.28 -2.50 0.82
C LYS A 387 -16.25 -1.10 1.42
N VAL A 388 -16.28 -0.08 0.56
CA VAL A 388 -16.16 1.31 0.96
C VAL A 388 -17.24 2.17 0.32
N LYS A 389 -17.53 3.31 0.93
CA LYS A 389 -18.28 4.39 0.34
C LYS A 389 -17.35 5.59 0.18
N PHE A 390 -17.13 6.00 -1.07
CA PHE A 390 -16.39 7.23 -1.37
C PHE A 390 -17.21 8.47 -1.01
N HIS A 391 -16.54 9.55 -0.62
CA HIS A 391 -17.22 10.79 -0.21
C HIS A 391 -17.98 11.47 -1.35
N TRP A 392 -17.47 11.33 -2.58
CA TRP A 392 -18.10 11.89 -3.78
C TRP A 392 -19.25 11.04 -4.31
N ASP A 393 -19.43 9.81 -3.83
CA ASP A 393 -20.52 8.96 -4.29
C ASP A 393 -21.84 9.37 -3.64
N ARG A 394 -22.62 10.12 -4.43
CA ARG A 394 -23.93 10.65 -4.06
C ARG A 394 -25.06 9.63 -4.20
N LEU A 395 -24.85 8.56 -4.97
CA LEU A 395 -25.88 7.57 -5.30
C LEU A 395 -25.78 6.32 -4.41
N ALA A 396 -24.61 6.07 -3.80
CA ALA A 396 -24.45 4.98 -2.83
C ALA A 396 -25.34 5.14 -1.60
N LYS A 397 -25.97 4.02 -1.22
CA LYS A 397 -26.79 3.89 -0.01
C LYS A 397 -25.97 3.90 1.29
N GLY A 398 -24.66 3.65 1.21
CA GLY A 398 -23.78 3.50 2.36
C GLY A 398 -23.86 2.12 3.03
N ASP A 399 -24.30 1.11 2.28
CA ASP A 399 -24.34 -0.31 2.66
C ASP A 399 -23.33 -1.12 1.82
N ASP A 400 -23.42 -2.45 1.87
CA ASP A 400 -22.57 -3.38 1.13
C ASP A 400 -22.77 -3.37 -0.39
N THR A 401 -23.63 -2.51 -0.93
CA THR A 401 -23.77 -2.29 -2.38
C THR A 401 -22.98 -1.08 -2.88
N SER A 402 -22.35 -0.30 -1.97
CA SER A 402 -21.70 0.97 -2.31
C SER A 402 -20.46 0.85 -3.21
N SER A 403 -19.73 -0.28 -3.14
CA SER A 403 -18.56 -0.52 -3.98
C SER A 403 -18.32 -2.01 -4.25
N CYS A 404 -17.32 -2.27 -5.11
CA CYS A 404 -16.70 -3.57 -5.23
C CYS A 404 -15.90 -3.93 -3.97
N TRP A 405 -15.38 -5.15 -3.94
CA TRP A 405 -14.44 -5.58 -2.90
C TRP A 405 -13.05 -4.99 -3.13
N VAL A 406 -12.60 -4.15 -2.20
CA VAL A 406 -11.33 -3.43 -2.25
C VAL A 406 -10.28 -4.15 -1.40
N ARG A 407 -9.12 -4.44 -1.98
CA ARG A 407 -7.99 -5.06 -1.26
C ARG A 407 -7.43 -4.11 -0.22
N VAL A 408 -7.01 -4.66 0.92
CA VAL A 408 -6.42 -3.92 2.03
C VAL A 408 -4.94 -4.26 2.13
N SER A 409 -4.10 -3.23 2.06
CA SER A 409 -2.68 -3.35 2.34
C SER A 409 -2.45 -3.79 3.79
N SER A 410 -1.46 -4.65 3.99
CA SER A 410 -1.01 -5.06 5.32
C SER A 410 0.43 -4.62 5.54
N ALA A 411 0.79 -4.33 6.78
CA ALA A 411 2.17 -4.04 7.18
C ALA A 411 3.12 -5.21 6.86
N TRP A 412 2.61 -6.45 6.80
CA TRP A 412 3.38 -7.64 6.42
C TRP A 412 2.46 -8.72 5.85
N ALA A 413 2.70 -9.17 4.62
CA ALA A 413 1.91 -10.22 3.96
C ALA A 413 2.81 -11.25 3.26
N GLY A 414 2.78 -12.50 3.74
CA GLY A 414 3.51 -13.64 3.17
C GLY A 414 2.59 -14.82 2.83
N GLN A 415 3.17 -15.90 2.33
CA GLN A 415 2.45 -17.12 1.96
C GLN A 415 2.01 -17.91 3.20
N GLY A 416 0.87 -17.52 3.80
CA GLY A 416 0.30 -18.16 5.00
C GLY A 416 0.80 -17.60 6.33
N TYR A 417 1.48 -16.45 6.32
CA TYR A 417 1.96 -15.75 7.51
C TYR A 417 1.95 -14.23 7.27
N GLY A 418 2.02 -13.43 8.35
CA GLY A 418 2.05 -11.97 8.29
C GLY A 418 1.09 -11.31 9.28
N GLY A 419 0.89 -10.01 9.13
CA GLY A 419 -0.09 -9.23 9.88
C GLY A 419 -1.45 -9.22 9.16
N VAL A 420 -2.54 -9.35 9.90
CA VAL A 420 -3.89 -9.17 9.38
C VAL A 420 -4.68 -8.29 10.34
N GLN A 421 -5.09 -7.13 9.86
CA GLN A 421 -5.91 -6.17 10.58
C GLN A 421 -7.01 -5.75 9.61
N ILE A 422 -8.22 -6.26 9.78
CA ILE A 422 -9.32 -5.97 8.86
C ILE A 422 -9.99 -4.65 9.30
N PRO A 423 -10.09 -3.63 8.42
CA PRO A 423 -10.86 -2.42 8.70
C PRO A 423 -12.31 -2.77 9.04
N ARG A 424 -12.87 -2.12 10.06
CA ARG A 424 -14.24 -2.33 10.51
C ARG A 424 -15.21 -1.39 9.82
N VAL A 425 -16.48 -1.79 9.77
CA VAL A 425 -17.54 -0.91 9.28
C VAL A 425 -17.57 0.37 10.11
N GLY A 426 -17.46 1.52 9.46
CA GLY A 426 -17.33 2.81 10.12
C GLY A 426 -15.92 3.41 10.07
N ASP A 427 -14.88 2.60 9.91
CA ASP A 427 -13.50 3.08 9.85
C ASP A 427 -13.27 3.96 8.61
N GLU A 428 -12.40 4.95 8.75
CA GLU A 428 -11.89 5.74 7.62
C GLU A 428 -10.58 5.14 7.10
N VAL A 429 -10.57 4.87 5.80
CA VAL A 429 -9.44 4.25 5.10
C VAL A 429 -8.92 5.15 4.00
N VAL A 430 -7.62 5.05 3.72
CA VAL A 430 -6.96 5.70 2.59
C VAL A 430 -6.97 4.74 1.41
N VAL A 431 -7.59 5.13 0.31
CA VAL A 431 -7.74 4.37 -0.93
C VAL A 431 -6.88 5.01 -2.00
N ASP A 432 -5.94 4.25 -2.53
CA ASP A 432 -5.20 4.56 -3.75
C ASP A 432 -5.77 3.76 -4.93
N PHE A 433 -5.31 4.05 -6.14
CA PHE A 433 -5.83 3.46 -7.37
C PHE A 433 -4.67 2.94 -8.22
N ILE A 434 -4.70 1.65 -8.55
CA ILE A 434 -3.60 1.00 -9.30
C ILE A 434 -3.47 1.67 -10.67
N ASN A 435 -2.27 2.19 -11.01
CA ASN A 435 -2.00 3.00 -12.20
C ASN A 435 -2.84 4.29 -12.31
N GLY A 436 -3.41 4.75 -11.19
CA GLY A 436 -4.35 5.86 -11.15
C GLY A 436 -5.70 5.55 -11.80
N ASP A 437 -6.02 4.27 -12.05
CA ASP A 437 -7.28 3.86 -12.69
C ASP A 437 -8.43 3.83 -11.66
N PRO A 438 -9.46 4.69 -11.80
CA PRO A 438 -10.59 4.75 -10.87
C PRO A 438 -11.33 3.42 -10.66
N ASP A 439 -11.24 2.51 -11.64
CA ASP A 439 -11.84 1.16 -11.59
C ASP A 439 -11.05 0.18 -10.71
N ARG A 440 -9.85 0.56 -10.23
CA ARG A 440 -8.92 -0.33 -9.51
C ARG A 440 -8.52 0.21 -8.13
N PRO A 441 -9.48 0.39 -7.20
CA PRO A 441 -9.17 0.87 -5.86
C PRO A 441 -8.37 -0.18 -5.05
N ILE A 442 -7.48 0.30 -4.20
CA ILE A 442 -6.74 -0.47 -3.20
C ILE A 442 -6.57 0.37 -1.92
N ILE A 443 -6.90 -0.18 -0.77
CA ILE A 443 -6.71 0.50 0.52
C ILE A 443 -5.24 0.39 0.91
N THR A 444 -4.57 1.52 1.10
CA THR A 444 -3.14 1.62 1.43
C THR A 444 -2.88 2.08 2.86
N GLY A 445 -3.90 2.63 3.54
CA GLY A 445 -3.74 3.14 4.90
C GLY A 445 -5.06 3.30 5.65
N ARG A 446 -4.94 3.77 6.89
CA ARG A 446 -6.05 4.08 7.81
C ARG A 446 -5.75 5.38 8.51
N VAL A 447 -6.79 6.14 8.82
CA VAL A 447 -6.66 7.41 9.53
C VAL A 447 -7.71 7.49 10.63
N TYR A 448 -7.35 8.13 11.74
CA TYR A 448 -8.30 8.52 12.79
C TYR A 448 -8.99 9.83 12.41
N ASN A 449 -10.17 10.07 12.98
CA ASN A 449 -10.95 11.30 12.81
C ASN A 449 -11.79 11.56 14.09
N ASP A 450 -12.58 12.64 14.12
CA ASP A 450 -13.36 13.02 15.31
C ASP A 450 -14.40 11.97 15.75
N ALA A 451 -14.88 11.12 14.82
CA ALA A 451 -15.79 10.03 15.15
C ALA A 451 -15.06 8.76 15.62
N SER A 452 -13.79 8.61 15.21
CA SER A 452 -12.92 7.47 15.49
C SER A 452 -11.58 8.00 15.98
N MET A 453 -11.52 8.38 17.27
CA MET A 453 -10.30 8.92 17.88
C MET A 453 -9.27 7.83 18.19
N PRO A 454 -7.97 8.17 18.25
CA PRO A 454 -6.92 7.26 18.71
C PRO A 454 -7.23 6.67 20.11
N PRO A 455 -6.75 5.46 20.42
CA PRO A 455 -7.05 4.78 21.70
C PRO A 455 -6.42 5.43 22.93
N TRP A 456 -5.48 6.37 22.74
CA TRP A 456 -4.81 7.10 23.81
C TRP A 456 -5.18 8.58 23.78
N ALA A 457 -5.22 9.21 24.96
CA ALA A 457 -5.57 10.62 25.11
C ALA A 457 -4.44 11.53 24.60
N LEU A 458 -4.39 11.78 23.29
CA LEU A 458 -3.44 12.69 22.67
C LEU A 458 -3.88 14.16 22.85
N PRO A 459 -2.93 15.11 23.01
CA PRO A 459 -1.47 14.92 22.96
C PRO A 459 -0.83 14.48 24.29
N ALA A 460 -1.60 14.33 25.38
CA ALA A 460 -1.04 14.01 26.70
C ALA A 460 -0.31 12.66 26.75
N ALA A 461 -0.70 11.70 25.91
CA ALA A 461 -0.09 10.37 25.76
C ALA A 461 0.86 10.27 24.55
N ALA A 462 1.54 11.35 24.15
CA ALA A 462 2.40 11.37 22.95
C ALA A 462 3.59 10.39 23.00
N THR A 463 4.00 9.93 24.19
CA THR A 463 5.06 8.94 24.41
C THR A 463 4.54 7.49 24.41
N GLN A 464 3.24 7.28 24.18
CA GLN A 464 2.64 5.94 24.13
C GLN A 464 2.48 5.46 22.69
N MET A 465 2.82 4.19 22.47
CA MET A 465 2.61 3.51 21.19
C MET A 465 2.20 2.05 21.39
N GLY A 466 1.66 1.43 20.35
CA GLY A 466 1.36 0.00 20.35
C GLY A 466 0.08 -0.37 19.62
N PHE A 467 -0.49 -1.51 20.01
CA PHE A 467 -1.69 -2.10 19.40
C PHE A 467 -2.76 -2.26 20.46
N MET A 468 -3.97 -1.78 20.15
CA MET A 468 -5.17 -2.03 20.95
C MET A 468 -6.26 -2.56 20.05
N SER A 469 -6.75 -3.76 20.36
CA SER A 469 -7.89 -4.38 19.69
C SER A 469 -9.18 -4.08 20.44
N ARG A 470 -10.31 -4.46 19.83
CA ARG A 470 -11.64 -4.35 20.43
C ARG A 470 -12.37 -5.68 20.26
N THR A 471 -12.96 -6.24 21.30
CA THR A 471 -13.85 -7.40 21.16
C THR A 471 -14.94 -7.08 20.14
N LYS A 472 -15.28 -8.03 19.24
CA LYS A 472 -16.39 -7.84 18.28
C LYS A 472 -17.66 -7.55 19.10
N ASP A 473 -18.29 -6.42 18.83
CA ASP A 473 -19.50 -5.95 19.52
C ASP A 473 -19.32 -5.70 21.04
N GLY A 474 -18.08 -5.57 21.51
CA GLY A 474 -17.73 -5.25 22.90
C GLY A 474 -17.65 -3.74 23.18
N SER A 475 -17.50 -3.40 24.47
CA SER A 475 -17.36 -2.01 24.93
C SER A 475 -15.91 -1.52 24.86
N VAL A 476 -15.70 -0.24 25.21
CA VAL A 476 -14.37 0.38 25.32
C VAL A 476 -13.46 -0.27 26.38
N ASP A 477 -14.02 -1.09 27.26
CA ASP A 477 -13.26 -1.82 28.27
C ASP A 477 -12.82 -3.22 27.81
N ASN A 478 -13.41 -3.75 26.72
CA ASN A 478 -13.13 -5.10 26.23
C ASN A 478 -12.05 -5.08 25.14
N ALA A 479 -10.80 -5.34 25.51
CA ALA A 479 -9.65 -5.18 24.61
C ALA A 479 -8.49 -6.13 24.96
N ASN A 480 -7.79 -6.59 23.91
CA ASN A 480 -6.41 -7.03 24.03
C ASN A 480 -5.48 -5.89 23.62
N ALA A 481 -4.38 -5.70 24.33
CA ALA A 481 -3.44 -4.62 24.08
C ALA A 481 -1.98 -5.03 24.30
N LEU A 482 -1.11 -4.42 23.49
CA LEU A 482 0.34 -4.35 23.68
C LEU A 482 0.71 -2.89 23.57
N ARG A 483 1.18 -2.27 24.66
CA ARG A 483 1.55 -0.85 24.70
C ARG A 483 2.98 -0.70 25.23
N PHE A 484 3.71 0.21 24.61
CA PHE A 484 5.00 0.73 25.06
C PHE A 484 4.80 2.19 25.51
N GLU A 485 5.32 2.52 26.68
CA GLU A 485 5.41 3.87 27.23
C GLU A 485 6.89 4.26 27.28
N ASP A 486 7.26 5.32 26.58
CA ASP A 486 8.63 5.81 26.43
C ASP A 486 8.90 7.08 27.25
N LYS A 487 8.03 7.40 28.21
CA LYS A 487 8.27 8.50 29.15
C LYS A 487 9.44 8.15 30.07
N ALA A 488 10.52 8.93 29.96
CA ALA A 488 11.73 8.78 30.74
C ALA A 488 11.47 8.66 32.26
N GLY A 489 12.01 7.60 32.87
CA GLY A 489 11.84 7.29 34.29
C GLY A 489 10.47 6.72 34.68
N ALA A 490 9.60 6.47 33.70
CA ALA A 490 8.28 5.87 33.84
C ALA A 490 7.97 4.89 32.70
N GLU A 491 9.00 4.33 32.08
CA GLU A 491 8.90 3.43 30.94
C GLU A 491 8.12 2.16 31.31
N GLN A 492 7.27 1.69 30.40
CA GLN A 492 6.44 0.53 30.66
C GLN A 492 6.11 -0.24 29.39
N VAL A 493 6.28 -1.57 29.46
CA VAL A 493 5.59 -2.50 28.55
C VAL A 493 4.35 -3.01 29.25
N TRP A 494 3.19 -2.81 28.64
CA TRP A 494 1.90 -3.29 29.13
C TRP A 494 1.30 -4.28 28.16
N ILE A 495 1.03 -5.49 28.66
CA ILE A 495 0.38 -6.57 27.92
C ILE A 495 -0.95 -6.86 28.63
N GLN A 496 -2.06 -6.69 27.91
CA GLN A 496 -3.40 -7.06 28.37
C GLN A 496 -3.98 -8.12 27.46
N ALA A 497 -4.41 -9.23 28.06
CA ALA A 497 -5.28 -10.21 27.42
C ALA A 497 -6.69 -10.11 28.04
N GLU A 498 -7.71 -9.91 27.19
CA GLU A 498 -9.10 -9.80 27.63
C GLU A 498 -9.60 -11.09 28.30
N ARG A 499 -9.06 -12.24 27.87
CA ARG A 499 -9.51 -13.56 28.35
C ARG A 499 -8.35 -14.50 28.64
N ASN A 500 -7.91 -15.27 27.64
CA ASN A 500 -6.82 -16.24 27.78
C ASN A 500 -5.51 -15.62 27.25
N MET A 501 -4.40 -15.91 27.92
CA MET A 501 -3.05 -15.64 27.42
C MET A 501 -2.29 -16.97 27.39
N ASP A 502 -2.05 -17.48 26.17
CA ASP A 502 -1.32 -18.72 25.95
C ASP A 502 0.08 -18.41 25.40
N THR A 503 1.12 -18.89 26.07
CA THR A 503 2.53 -18.70 25.66
C THR A 503 3.16 -20.06 25.39
N SER A 504 3.72 -20.24 24.18
CA SER A 504 4.40 -21.48 23.77
C SER A 504 5.81 -21.17 23.28
N VAL A 505 6.80 -21.42 24.14
CA VAL A 505 8.23 -21.35 23.78
C VAL A 505 8.70 -22.74 23.34
N LYS A 506 9.26 -22.85 22.13
CA LYS A 506 9.63 -24.16 21.54
C LYS A 506 11.00 -24.68 21.97
N ASN A 507 11.82 -23.84 22.59
CA ASN A 507 13.14 -24.22 23.09
C ASN A 507 13.35 -23.61 24.48
N ASP A 508 14.12 -22.53 24.59
CA ASP A 508 14.50 -21.94 25.87
C ASP A 508 13.71 -20.66 26.17
N GLU A 509 13.21 -20.55 27.41
CA GLU A 509 12.66 -19.30 27.96
C GLU A 509 13.64 -18.74 29.00
N THR A 510 13.97 -17.45 28.91
CA THR A 510 14.77 -16.73 29.91
C THR A 510 14.03 -15.48 30.35
N HIS A 511 14.02 -15.22 31.67
CA HIS A 511 13.36 -14.06 32.25
C HIS A 511 14.21 -13.42 33.35
N SER A 512 14.61 -12.16 33.14
CA SER A 512 15.46 -11.40 34.06
C SER A 512 14.75 -10.13 34.50
N VAL A 513 14.65 -9.92 35.81
CA VAL A 513 14.03 -8.73 36.41
C VAL A 513 15.07 -8.01 37.25
N GLY A 514 15.43 -6.78 36.86
CA GLY A 514 16.39 -5.96 37.60
C GLY A 514 15.83 -5.35 38.89
N GLY A 515 14.51 -5.17 38.95
CA GLY A 515 13.78 -4.69 40.13
C GLY A 515 13.01 -5.78 40.86
N ALA A 516 11.82 -5.44 41.36
CA ALA A 516 10.94 -6.39 42.02
C ALA A 516 10.01 -7.11 41.03
N ARG A 517 9.71 -8.39 41.29
CA ARG A 517 8.68 -9.17 40.61
C ARG A 517 7.55 -9.50 41.59
N SER A 518 6.32 -9.15 41.22
CA SER A 518 5.11 -9.59 41.93
C SER A 518 4.30 -10.52 41.03
N HIS A 519 3.81 -11.63 41.58
CA HIS A 519 3.00 -12.61 40.88
C HIS A 519 1.75 -12.92 41.70
N TYR A 520 0.57 -12.67 41.12
CA TYR A 520 -0.70 -12.88 41.80
C TYR A 520 -1.63 -13.72 40.92
N VAL A 521 -2.03 -14.87 41.45
CA VAL A 521 -3.00 -15.78 40.82
C VAL A 521 -4.21 -15.90 41.73
N LYS A 522 -5.36 -15.42 41.26
CA LYS A 522 -6.62 -15.44 42.04
C LYS A 522 -7.18 -16.85 42.26
N LYS A 523 -6.87 -17.79 41.36
CA LYS A 523 -7.37 -19.17 41.39
C LYS A 523 -6.21 -20.14 41.61
N ASN A 524 -5.94 -21.01 40.65
CA ASN A 524 -5.00 -22.11 40.79
C ASN A 524 -3.74 -21.84 39.95
N GLU A 525 -2.59 -22.22 40.47
CA GLU A 525 -1.31 -22.25 39.77
C GLU A 525 -0.78 -23.70 39.80
N LEU A 526 -0.29 -24.18 38.65
CA LEU A 526 0.31 -25.50 38.52
C LEU A 526 1.68 -25.35 37.84
N HIS A 527 2.74 -25.71 38.56
CA HIS A 527 4.10 -25.76 38.04
C HIS A 527 4.50 -27.21 37.78
N ARG A 528 4.98 -27.51 36.57
CA ARG A 528 5.42 -28.85 36.16
C ARG A 528 6.76 -28.75 35.46
N VAL A 529 7.74 -29.51 35.96
CA VAL A 529 9.08 -29.63 35.38
C VAL A 529 9.35 -31.12 35.22
N GLU A 530 9.64 -31.56 34.00
CA GLU A 530 9.85 -32.99 33.71
C GLU A 530 11.23 -33.49 34.13
N ALA A 531 12.21 -32.59 34.17
CA ALA A 531 13.56 -32.87 34.60
C ALA A 531 13.86 -32.16 35.94
N ASN A 532 14.89 -31.33 35.99
CA ASN A 532 15.37 -30.72 37.22
C ASN A 532 14.75 -29.34 37.45
N GLN A 533 14.24 -29.10 38.66
CA GLN A 533 13.86 -27.78 39.14
C GLN A 533 14.86 -27.30 40.21
N THR A 534 15.51 -26.17 39.96
CA THR A 534 16.42 -25.53 40.93
C THR A 534 15.86 -24.16 41.30
N GLN A 535 15.67 -23.91 42.61
CA GLN A 535 15.30 -22.61 43.14
C GLN A 535 16.40 -22.13 44.10
N ALA A 536 16.94 -20.94 43.84
CA ALA A 536 17.97 -20.33 44.68
C ALA A 536 17.58 -18.90 45.06
N VAL A 537 17.71 -18.57 46.34
CA VAL A 537 17.42 -17.24 46.90
C VAL A 537 18.62 -16.82 47.73
N LYS A 538 19.18 -15.64 47.45
CA LYS A 538 20.30 -15.08 48.23
C LYS A 538 19.86 -14.50 49.57
N GLY A 539 18.63 -13.97 49.61
CA GLY A 539 17.99 -13.44 50.82
C GLY A 539 17.22 -14.51 51.60
N GLY A 540 16.26 -14.07 52.41
CA GLY A 540 15.34 -14.97 53.11
C GLY A 540 14.24 -15.51 52.19
N THR A 541 13.78 -16.72 52.50
CA THR A 541 12.58 -17.32 51.88
C THR A 541 11.51 -17.50 52.95
N GLU A 542 10.30 -17.01 52.67
CA GLU A 542 9.12 -17.18 53.51
C GLU A 542 8.05 -17.93 52.69
N ILE A 543 7.50 -19.02 53.25
CA ILE A 543 6.42 -19.80 52.62
C ILE A 543 5.28 -19.90 53.62
N LEU A 544 4.14 -19.30 53.28
CA LEU A 544 2.94 -19.27 54.11
C LEU A 544 1.80 -20.00 53.38
N THR A 545 1.11 -20.88 54.09
CA THR A 545 -0.03 -21.64 53.54
C THR A 545 -1.20 -21.53 54.50
N GLY A 546 -2.37 -21.09 54.02
CA GLY A 546 -3.59 -20.99 54.84
C GLY A 546 -4.29 -22.34 55.11
N LYS A 547 -3.77 -23.42 54.52
CA LYS A 547 -4.24 -24.82 54.66
C LYS A 547 -3.02 -25.75 54.77
N GLY A 548 -3.18 -27.04 54.49
CA GLY A 548 -2.08 -28.01 54.53
C GLY A 548 -1.00 -27.76 53.47
N LYS A 549 0.21 -28.24 53.76
CA LYS A 549 1.35 -28.32 52.84
C LYS A 549 1.82 -29.77 52.76
N LEU A 550 2.04 -30.28 51.55
CA LEU A 550 2.56 -31.62 51.29
C LEU A 550 3.83 -31.51 50.41
N ASP A 551 4.96 -31.89 50.98
CA ASP A 551 6.20 -32.12 50.24
C ASP A 551 6.41 -33.65 50.21
N ALA A 552 6.38 -34.26 49.03
CA ALA A 552 6.53 -35.71 48.86
C ALA A 552 7.62 -36.01 47.83
N ALA A 553 8.62 -36.79 48.24
CA ALA A 553 9.72 -37.26 47.39
C ALA A 553 9.70 -38.79 47.35
N VAL A 554 9.90 -39.39 46.18
CA VAL A 554 10.03 -40.85 46.01
C VAL A 554 11.36 -41.35 46.57
N GLU A 555 12.42 -40.57 46.36
CA GLU A 555 13.78 -40.87 46.83
C GLU A 555 14.13 -40.03 48.06
N GLN A 556 15.38 -39.55 48.15
CA GLN A 556 15.88 -38.83 49.31
C GLN A 556 15.21 -37.46 49.47
N TYR A 557 14.74 -37.16 50.68
CA TYR A 557 14.29 -35.83 51.07
C TYR A 557 15.25 -35.22 52.10
N VAL A 558 16.03 -34.22 51.70
CA VAL A 558 17.04 -33.58 52.54
C VAL A 558 16.58 -32.18 52.94
N ILE A 559 16.44 -31.95 54.25
CA ILE A 559 16.34 -30.62 54.83
C ILE A 559 17.63 -30.35 55.60
N ALA A 560 18.41 -29.38 55.15
CA ALA A 560 19.69 -29.04 55.76
C ALA A 560 19.73 -27.57 56.20
N SER A 561 20.42 -27.30 57.30
CA SER A 561 20.71 -25.96 57.78
C SER A 561 22.14 -25.91 58.31
N GLY A 562 22.89 -24.87 57.95
CA GLY A 562 24.26 -24.68 58.41
C GLY A 562 24.38 -24.16 59.85
N THR A 563 23.27 -23.69 60.45
CA THR A 563 23.27 -23.08 61.79
C THR A 563 22.29 -23.75 62.73
N LYS A 564 21.02 -23.85 62.32
CA LYS A 564 19.93 -24.38 63.13
C LYS A 564 18.78 -24.85 62.25
N LEU A 565 18.29 -26.06 62.50
CA LEU A 565 17.02 -26.54 61.97
C LEU A 565 16.00 -26.61 63.10
N ARG A 566 14.85 -25.94 62.94
CA ARG A 566 13.80 -25.89 63.95
C ARG A 566 12.46 -26.29 63.33
N LEU A 567 11.82 -27.29 63.91
CA LEU A 567 10.49 -27.77 63.55
C LEU A 567 9.55 -27.44 64.71
N VAL A 568 8.45 -26.73 64.45
CA VAL A 568 7.52 -26.28 65.49
C VAL A 568 6.08 -26.59 65.13
N SER A 569 5.27 -26.93 66.12
CA SER A 569 3.83 -27.11 65.97
C SER A 569 3.13 -26.92 67.31
N GLY A 570 2.41 -25.80 67.47
CA GLY A 570 1.69 -25.49 68.70
C GLY A 570 2.56 -25.57 69.95
N GLU A 571 2.28 -26.50 70.85
CA GLU A 571 3.02 -26.67 72.11
C GLU A 571 4.23 -27.62 72.00
N SER A 572 4.65 -28.00 70.78
CA SER A 572 5.79 -28.89 70.52
C SER A 572 6.86 -28.23 69.65
N ALA A 573 8.13 -28.54 69.92
CA ALA A 573 9.26 -28.13 69.08
C ALA A 573 10.44 -29.11 69.10
N ILE A 574 11.12 -29.25 67.96
CA ILE A 574 12.39 -29.95 67.77
C ILE A 574 13.41 -28.96 67.24
N GLU A 575 14.62 -28.95 67.82
CA GLU A 575 15.71 -28.08 67.39
C GLU A 575 17.02 -28.87 67.24
N LEU A 576 17.61 -28.82 66.05
CA LEU A 576 18.95 -29.36 65.75
C LEU A 576 19.90 -28.18 65.57
N ASN A 577 20.96 -28.13 66.38
CA ASN A 577 21.95 -27.05 66.35
C ASN A 577 23.25 -27.50 65.68
N ALA A 578 23.95 -26.57 65.01
CA ALA A 578 25.24 -26.85 64.35
C ALA A 578 26.34 -27.39 65.27
N ASN A 579 26.24 -27.15 66.58
CA ASN A 579 27.15 -27.72 67.59
C ASN A 579 26.79 -29.15 68.03
N GLY A 580 25.82 -29.80 67.37
CA GLY A 580 25.35 -31.15 67.67
C GLY A 580 24.29 -31.22 68.79
N LYS A 581 23.89 -30.10 69.40
CA LYS A 581 22.84 -30.10 70.44
C LYS A 581 21.46 -30.32 69.83
N ILE A 582 20.76 -31.34 70.31
CA ILE A 582 19.37 -31.65 69.96
C ILE A 582 18.46 -31.31 71.15
N ASN A 583 17.44 -30.49 70.92
CA ASN A 583 16.41 -30.15 71.92
C ASN A 583 15.04 -30.64 71.44
N LEU A 584 14.28 -31.25 72.36
CA LEU A 584 12.89 -31.67 72.16
C LEU A 584 12.06 -31.14 73.34
N ILE A 585 10.95 -30.47 73.06
CA ILE A 585 9.96 -30.02 74.07
C ILE A 585 8.54 -30.33 73.57
N GLY A 586 7.68 -30.76 74.49
CA GLY A 586 6.28 -31.06 74.25
C GLY A 586 5.55 -31.43 75.55
N LYS A 587 4.25 -31.70 75.47
CA LYS A 587 3.44 -32.16 76.62
C LYS A 587 3.72 -33.63 76.96
N GLU A 588 3.81 -34.45 75.94
CA GLU A 588 4.06 -35.90 76.02
C GLU A 588 4.94 -36.31 74.83
N PHE A 589 5.70 -37.39 74.96
CA PHE A 589 6.44 -38.01 73.86
C PHE A 589 6.34 -39.53 73.97
N ASN A 590 6.33 -40.21 72.82
CA ASN A 590 6.29 -41.67 72.73
C ASN A 590 7.29 -42.13 71.68
N PHE A 591 8.18 -43.05 72.05
CA PHE A 591 9.05 -43.77 71.12
C PHE A 591 8.66 -45.25 71.14
N PHE A 592 8.23 -45.78 70.00
CA PHE A 592 7.90 -47.19 69.81
C PHE A 592 8.85 -47.77 68.76
N VAL A 593 9.49 -48.90 69.07
CA VAL A 593 10.43 -49.60 68.19
C VAL A 593 10.09 -51.09 68.24
N GLU A 594 9.94 -51.73 67.07
CA GLU A 594 9.64 -53.18 66.99
C GLU A 594 10.88 -54.06 67.27
N GLY A 595 12.07 -53.54 66.97
CA GLY A 595 13.37 -54.15 67.30
C GLY A 595 14.05 -53.47 68.49
N ASP A 596 15.38 -53.48 68.49
CA ASP A 596 16.17 -52.89 69.58
C ASP A 596 16.23 -51.35 69.52
N GLY A 597 16.15 -50.70 70.68
CA GLY A 597 16.44 -49.28 70.85
C GLY A 597 17.72 -49.07 71.67
N TYR A 598 18.63 -48.20 71.18
CA TYR A 598 19.91 -47.92 71.84
C TYR A 598 20.01 -46.44 72.22
N ILE A 599 20.35 -46.16 73.48
CA ILE A 599 20.69 -44.81 73.96
C ILE A 599 22.10 -44.87 74.54
N THR A 600 23.06 -44.25 73.83
CA THR A 600 24.47 -44.27 74.20
C THR A 600 24.99 -42.84 74.33
N THR A 601 25.70 -42.55 75.42
CA THR A 601 26.37 -41.26 75.62
C THR A 601 27.87 -41.47 75.79
N GLY A 602 28.70 -40.67 75.11
CA GLY A 602 30.14 -40.61 75.40
C GLY A 602 30.47 -39.98 76.76
N GLY A 603 29.48 -39.34 77.39
CA GLY A 603 29.52 -38.80 78.75
C GLY A 603 28.45 -39.42 79.66
N LYS A 604 27.83 -38.61 80.54
CA LYS A 604 26.75 -39.05 81.44
C LYS A 604 25.37 -38.92 80.79
N LEU A 605 24.48 -39.90 81.04
CA LEU A 605 23.06 -39.82 80.74
C LEU A 605 22.29 -39.39 82.01
N HIS A 606 21.62 -38.25 81.94
CA HIS A 606 20.82 -37.70 83.02
C HIS A 606 19.33 -37.91 82.75
N LEU A 607 18.67 -38.72 83.59
CA LEU A 607 17.22 -38.94 83.53
C LEU A 607 16.56 -38.22 84.72
N ASN A 608 15.58 -37.36 84.43
CA ASN A 608 14.76 -36.63 85.40
C ASN A 608 15.55 -35.76 86.40
N THR A 609 16.60 -35.08 85.93
CA THR A 609 17.42 -34.18 86.78
C THR A 609 16.65 -32.92 87.19
N SER A 610 16.44 -32.76 88.50
CA SER A 610 15.72 -31.61 89.08
C SER A 610 16.39 -30.27 88.71
N GLY A 611 15.57 -29.26 88.41
CA GLY A 611 16.04 -27.91 88.06
C GLY A 611 16.50 -27.71 86.62
N THR A 612 16.44 -28.74 85.77
CA THR A 612 16.81 -28.62 84.35
C THR A 612 15.80 -27.76 83.59
N LYS A 613 16.26 -26.68 82.95
CA LYS A 613 15.42 -25.83 82.08
C LYS A 613 15.34 -26.44 80.68
N PRO A 614 14.20 -26.32 79.97
CA PRO A 614 14.09 -26.76 78.58
C PRO A 614 15.14 -26.07 77.70
N GLY A 615 15.75 -26.84 76.79
CA GLY A 615 16.78 -26.34 75.88
C GLY A 615 16.24 -25.54 74.68
N THR A 616 14.91 -25.53 74.48
CA THR A 616 14.20 -24.77 73.44
C THR A 616 12.78 -24.41 73.93
N THR A 617 12.05 -23.59 73.18
CA THR A 617 10.67 -23.17 73.48
C THR A 617 9.71 -23.56 72.36
N ALA A 618 8.51 -24.01 72.73
CA ALA A 618 7.40 -24.18 71.78
C ALA A 618 6.71 -22.84 71.50
N PRO A 619 6.10 -22.64 70.31
CA PRO A 619 5.39 -21.40 70.00
C PRO A 619 4.06 -21.22 70.76
N GLY A 620 3.46 -22.29 71.29
CA GLY A 620 2.24 -22.25 72.10
C GLY A 620 0.95 -22.51 71.30
N SER A 621 -0.18 -22.61 72.00
CA SER A 621 -1.49 -22.94 71.40
C SER A 621 -2.00 -21.92 70.37
N GLY A 622 -1.53 -20.66 70.46
CA GLY A 622 -1.87 -19.58 69.53
C GLY A 622 -1.22 -19.69 68.15
N HIS A 623 -0.21 -20.56 67.97
CA HIS A 623 0.63 -20.56 66.77
C HIS A 623 -0.14 -20.72 65.45
N LYS A 624 -1.23 -21.51 65.44
CA LYS A 624 -2.10 -21.64 64.27
C LYS A 624 -2.74 -20.30 63.89
N GLY A 625 -3.22 -19.54 64.87
CA GLY A 625 -3.80 -18.22 64.67
C GLY A 625 -2.76 -17.22 64.16
N ASP A 626 -1.53 -17.29 64.66
CA ASP A 626 -0.44 -16.43 64.18
C ASP A 626 -0.12 -16.68 62.69
N ILE A 627 -0.05 -17.95 62.27
CA ILE A 627 0.17 -18.30 60.85
C ILE A 627 -1.02 -17.87 59.98
N ASP A 628 -2.25 -18.13 60.42
CA ASP A 628 -3.45 -17.72 59.67
C ASP A 628 -3.49 -16.20 59.52
N ALA A 629 -3.20 -15.43 60.56
CA ALA A 629 -3.09 -13.98 60.50
C ALA A 629 -2.02 -13.51 59.50
N ALA A 630 -0.82 -14.11 59.52
CA ALA A 630 0.26 -13.80 58.57
C ALA A 630 -0.12 -14.14 57.12
N VAL A 631 -0.86 -15.23 56.90
CA VAL A 631 -1.42 -15.57 55.58
C VAL A 631 -2.42 -14.50 55.17
N GLN A 632 -3.43 -14.21 56.00
CA GLN A 632 -4.46 -13.22 55.69
C GLN A 632 -3.86 -11.85 55.41
N GLU A 633 -2.77 -11.46 56.07
CA GLU A 633 -2.06 -10.20 55.81
C GLU A 633 -1.57 -10.10 54.35
N LYS A 634 -1.10 -11.20 53.75
CA LYS A 634 -0.67 -11.22 52.33
C LYS A 634 -1.84 -11.10 51.34
N PHE A 635 -3.08 -11.32 51.79
CA PHE A 635 -4.30 -11.25 50.97
C PHE A 635 -5.28 -10.15 51.41
N ALA A 636 -4.99 -9.44 52.50
CA ALA A 636 -5.84 -8.40 53.02
C ALA A 636 -5.96 -7.27 51.99
N PRO A 637 -7.16 -6.73 51.76
CA PRO A 637 -7.33 -5.57 50.89
C PRO A 637 -6.76 -4.32 51.58
N GLY A 638 -5.45 -4.14 51.48
CA GLY A 638 -4.72 -2.96 51.94
C GLY A 638 -4.30 -2.11 50.75
N LYS A 639 -5.13 -1.10 50.43
CA LYS A 639 -4.95 -0.09 49.38
C LYS A 639 -4.42 -0.67 48.07
N GLU A 640 -5.32 -1.14 47.21
CA GLU A 640 -5.10 -1.05 45.77
C GLU A 640 -4.58 0.37 45.48
N SER A 641 -3.30 0.49 45.12
CA SER A 641 -2.88 1.65 44.35
C SER A 641 -3.76 1.61 43.11
N LYS A 642 -4.75 2.50 43.07
CA LYS A 642 -5.43 2.87 41.83
C LYS A 642 -4.35 3.34 40.87
N ALA A 643 -3.76 2.42 40.09
CA ALA A 643 -3.06 2.74 38.87
C ALA A 643 -4.15 3.07 37.84
N GLY A 644 -4.71 4.26 37.99
CA GLY A 644 -5.84 4.78 37.25
C GLY A 644 -5.98 6.28 37.49
N VAL A 645 -5.18 7.04 36.73
CA VAL A 645 -5.31 8.46 36.33
C VAL A 645 -5.07 9.57 37.38
N ALA A 646 -4.20 10.50 36.95
CA ALA A 646 -4.04 11.93 37.32
C ALA A 646 -2.98 12.35 38.36
N ALA A 647 -1.97 13.04 37.80
CA ALA A 647 -1.45 14.37 38.15
C ALA A 647 -0.51 14.63 39.35
N SER A 648 0.59 15.29 38.98
CA SER A 648 1.42 16.29 39.70
C SER A 648 2.33 15.87 40.86
N ALA A 649 3.61 16.24 40.68
CA ALA A 649 4.74 16.17 41.61
C ALA A 649 4.55 17.02 42.88
N PRO A 650 5.45 16.93 43.89
CA PRO A 650 6.69 17.71 43.81
C PRO A 650 7.96 17.02 44.34
N ALA A 651 9.07 17.68 43.99
CA ALA A 651 10.48 17.40 44.21
C ALA A 651 10.90 17.24 45.68
N GLU A 652 11.93 16.42 45.91
CA GLU A 652 12.87 16.64 47.01
C GLU A 652 14.31 16.30 46.61
N THR A 653 15.18 17.25 46.97
CA THR A 653 16.62 17.36 46.72
C THR A 653 17.44 16.31 47.48
N SER A 654 18.39 15.64 46.82
CA SER A 654 19.44 14.88 47.51
C SER A 654 20.78 15.62 47.47
N LYS A 655 21.38 15.74 48.66
CA LYS A 655 22.71 16.32 48.90
C LYS A 655 23.80 15.26 48.67
N ASN A 656 24.92 15.77 48.16
CA ASN A 656 26.21 15.11 47.98
C ASN A 656 26.68 14.25 49.16
N ALA A 657 27.30 13.12 48.82
CA ALA A 657 28.34 12.48 49.64
C ALA A 657 29.49 12.04 48.73
N THR A 658 30.65 12.67 48.90
CA THR A 658 31.94 12.31 48.30
C THR A 658 32.49 11.04 48.95
N PRO A 659 33.20 10.17 48.19
CA PRO A 659 34.34 9.48 48.78
C PRO A 659 35.62 9.55 47.94
N GLN A 660 36.71 9.67 48.70
CA GLN A 660 38.12 9.83 48.37
C GLN A 660 38.71 8.81 47.38
N ALA A 661 39.78 9.31 46.77
CA ALA A 661 40.69 8.75 45.77
C ALA A 661 41.31 7.37 46.09
N SER A 662 41.36 6.54 45.05
CA SER A 662 42.40 5.54 44.83
C SER A 662 43.04 5.82 43.46
N ASN A 663 44.37 5.85 43.41
CA ASN A 663 45.17 6.13 42.20
C ASN A 663 45.09 4.95 41.21
N VAL A 664 44.04 4.92 40.40
CA VAL A 664 43.88 4.07 39.21
C VAL A 664 43.70 5.02 38.02
N PRO A 665 44.24 4.74 36.81
CA PRO A 665 44.00 5.58 35.64
C PRO A 665 42.51 5.57 35.28
N SER A 666 41.75 6.54 35.80
CA SER A 666 40.32 6.69 35.53
C SER A 666 40.06 6.83 34.03
N SER A 667 39.08 6.10 33.51
CA SER A 667 38.58 6.20 32.14
C SER A 667 38.05 7.59 31.80
N GLY A 668 37.67 8.39 32.81
CA GLY A 668 37.05 9.70 32.64
C GLY A 668 35.51 9.65 32.62
N TYR A 669 34.90 8.47 32.66
CA TYR A 669 33.45 8.28 32.46
C TYR A 669 32.71 7.72 33.70
N GLY A 670 33.28 7.88 34.89
CA GLY A 670 32.64 7.55 36.16
C GLY A 670 33.02 6.18 36.75
N LYS A 671 32.61 5.96 38.01
CA LYS A 671 33.08 4.83 38.84
C LYS A 671 32.62 3.46 38.33
N ASP A 672 31.46 3.38 37.70
CA ASP A 672 30.93 2.12 37.20
C ASP A 672 31.67 1.65 35.94
N VAL A 673 32.05 2.59 35.06
CA VAL A 673 32.95 2.35 33.91
C VAL A 673 34.32 1.96 34.41
N ASP A 674 34.88 2.70 35.38
CA ASP A 674 36.18 2.39 35.98
C ASP A 674 36.18 0.99 36.64
N SER A 675 35.07 0.56 37.26
CA SER A 675 34.95 -0.77 37.83
C SER A 675 34.95 -1.89 36.78
N LEU A 676 34.51 -1.63 35.55
CA LEU A 676 34.54 -2.60 34.45
C LEU A 676 35.89 -2.61 33.75
N VAL A 677 36.48 -1.44 33.51
CA VAL A 677 37.89 -1.30 33.14
C VAL A 677 38.77 -2.05 34.14
N ASP A 678 38.39 -2.02 35.43
CA ASP A 678 39.16 -2.67 36.48
C ASP A 678 39.26 -4.19 36.36
N LYS A 679 38.31 -4.79 35.64
CA LYS A 679 38.18 -6.24 35.42
C LYS A 679 38.87 -6.72 34.13
N SER A 680 39.46 -5.83 33.34
CA SER A 680 40.24 -6.20 32.15
C SER A 680 41.68 -5.66 32.24
N PRO A 681 42.68 -6.53 32.46
CA PRO A 681 44.08 -6.17 32.32
C PRO A 681 44.40 -5.52 30.97
N THR A 682 43.81 -6.00 29.87
CA THR A 682 43.96 -5.41 28.53
C THR A 682 43.48 -3.98 28.51
N MET A 683 42.23 -3.72 28.92
CA MET A 683 41.65 -2.38 28.89
C MET A 683 42.42 -1.38 29.77
N LYS A 684 42.90 -1.80 30.94
CA LYS A 684 43.78 -0.97 31.78
C LYS A 684 45.06 -0.57 31.06
N ASN A 685 45.70 -1.55 30.43
CA ASN A 685 46.95 -1.34 29.72
C ASN A 685 46.76 -0.46 28.48
N ASP A 686 45.64 -0.62 27.78
CA ASP A 686 45.27 0.18 26.63
C ASP A 686 45.10 1.64 27.02
N ILE A 687 44.28 1.93 28.04
CA ILE A 687 44.06 3.29 28.54
C ILE A 687 45.39 3.91 29.01
N ALA A 688 46.22 3.16 29.76
CA ALA A 688 47.51 3.64 30.22
C ALA A 688 48.48 3.94 29.06
N THR A 689 48.50 3.08 28.04
CA THR A 689 49.34 3.23 26.86
C THR A 689 48.89 4.40 26.00
N LEU A 690 47.59 4.56 25.79
CA LEU A 690 47.00 5.66 25.04
C LEU A 690 47.29 7.00 25.72
N LYS A 691 47.06 7.11 27.03
CA LYS A 691 47.43 8.33 27.79
C LYS A 691 48.92 8.63 27.70
N LYS A 692 49.79 7.61 27.79
CA LYS A 692 51.24 7.77 27.61
C LYS A 692 51.61 8.25 26.19
N ARG A 693 50.84 7.85 25.17
CA ARG A 693 50.98 8.31 23.77
C ARG A 693 50.31 9.67 23.51
N GLY A 694 49.78 10.33 24.54
CA GLY A 694 49.15 11.64 24.45
C GLY A 694 47.71 11.61 23.93
N TRP A 695 47.03 10.46 24.02
CA TRP A 695 45.60 10.39 23.71
C TRP A 695 44.75 10.92 24.86
N THR A 696 43.64 11.56 24.50
CA THR A 696 42.61 12.02 25.44
C THR A 696 41.28 11.33 25.16
N PHE A 697 40.39 11.35 26.15
CA PHE A 697 39.06 10.74 26.10
C PHE A 697 38.05 11.85 26.37
N GLU A 698 37.08 12.04 25.48
CA GLU A 698 36.09 13.11 25.60
C GLU A 698 34.66 12.64 25.32
N GLU A 699 33.70 13.33 25.91
CA GLU A 699 32.27 13.13 25.63
C GLU A 699 31.90 13.82 24.31
N GLY A 700 31.31 13.07 23.39
CA GLY A 700 30.78 13.57 22.13
C GLY A 700 29.36 14.13 22.24
N GLU A 701 28.82 14.60 21.12
CA GLU A 701 27.40 14.94 21.03
C GLU A 701 26.53 13.67 20.94
N ALA A 702 25.30 13.74 21.46
CA ALA A 702 24.34 12.66 21.40
C ALA A 702 24.00 12.30 19.93
N GLY A 703 24.19 11.03 19.56
CA GLY A 703 23.84 10.49 18.24
C GLY A 703 24.86 10.76 17.13
N LYS A 704 26.10 11.13 17.48
CA LYS A 704 27.21 11.30 16.52
C LYS A 704 28.13 10.09 16.43
N GLY A 705 27.88 9.05 17.22
CA GLY A 705 28.67 7.83 17.28
C GLY A 705 29.94 7.99 18.12
N THR A 706 30.46 6.85 18.54
CA THR A 706 31.76 6.74 19.22
C THR A 706 32.84 6.47 18.18
N PHE A 707 33.98 7.19 18.26
CA PHE A 707 35.06 7.05 17.27
C PHE A 707 36.43 7.51 17.81
N ALA A 708 37.50 6.91 17.27
CA ALA A 708 38.88 7.33 17.48
C ALA A 708 39.38 8.30 16.38
N ASN A 709 39.79 9.50 16.78
CA ASN A 709 40.45 10.45 15.90
C ASN A 709 41.98 10.40 16.08
N ARG A 710 42.68 9.69 15.19
CA ARG A 710 44.15 9.54 15.22
C ARG A 710 44.91 10.86 15.06
N GLN A 711 44.37 11.81 14.29
CA GLN A 711 45.03 13.10 14.04
C GLN A 711 45.04 13.97 15.30
N LYS A 712 43.91 14.02 15.99
CA LYS A 712 43.76 14.76 17.25
C LYS A 712 44.21 13.97 18.47
N ARG A 713 44.40 12.65 18.33
CA ARG A 713 44.64 11.68 19.41
C ARG A 713 43.54 11.78 20.47
N VAL A 714 42.30 11.64 20.02
CA VAL A 714 41.12 11.69 20.89
C VAL A 714 40.23 10.48 20.61
N ILE A 715 39.75 9.83 21.67
CA ILE A 715 38.62 8.90 21.57
C ILE A 715 37.38 9.64 22.10
N THR A 716 36.39 9.81 21.23
CA THR A 716 35.14 10.50 21.54
C THR A 716 34.06 9.44 21.78
N VAL A 717 33.45 9.41 22.97
CA VAL A 717 32.33 8.50 23.30
C VAL A 717 30.99 9.22 23.13
N ASP A 718 30.04 8.62 22.42
CA ASP A 718 28.71 9.21 22.22
C ASP A 718 27.99 9.43 23.55
N LYS A 719 27.40 10.62 23.73
CA LYS A 719 26.67 10.97 24.95
C LYS A 719 25.52 10.02 25.28
N ASN A 720 24.91 9.40 24.28
CA ASN A 720 23.84 8.42 24.46
C ASN A 720 24.32 7.13 25.16
N GLU A 721 25.62 6.81 25.08
CA GLU A 721 26.20 5.61 25.68
C GLU A 721 26.53 5.80 27.16
N LEU A 722 26.74 7.05 27.61
CA LEU A 722 27.22 7.39 28.96
C LEU A 722 26.32 6.88 30.11
N GLY A 723 25.04 6.61 29.84
CA GLY A 723 24.11 6.02 30.80
C GLY A 723 24.27 4.50 31.00
N ASN A 724 25.08 3.82 30.20
CA ASN A 724 25.28 2.38 30.23
C ASN A 724 26.78 2.04 30.30
N PRO A 725 27.30 1.70 31.50
CA PRO A 725 28.72 1.38 31.67
C PRO A 725 29.25 0.26 30.78
N ASN A 726 28.41 -0.74 30.45
CA ASN A 726 28.80 -1.82 29.54
C ASN A 726 28.99 -1.31 28.11
N ALA A 727 28.09 -0.44 27.62
CA ALA A 727 28.20 0.17 26.29
C ALA A 727 29.43 1.06 26.19
N VAL A 728 29.68 1.89 27.22
CA VAL A 728 30.88 2.74 27.26
C VAL A 728 32.16 1.90 27.21
N VAL A 729 32.27 0.82 27.98
CA VAL A 729 33.47 -0.04 27.96
C VAL A 729 33.59 -0.84 26.67
N GLN A 730 32.47 -1.27 26.07
CA GLN A 730 32.46 -1.89 24.74
C GLN A 730 33.07 -0.96 23.70
N SER A 731 32.51 0.24 23.57
CA SER A 731 32.96 1.22 22.58
C SER A 731 34.38 1.69 22.87
N LEU A 732 34.73 1.97 24.13
CA LEU A 732 36.11 2.30 24.48
C LEU A 732 37.10 1.19 24.13
N SER A 733 36.73 -0.08 24.31
CA SER A 733 37.61 -1.20 23.97
C SER A 733 37.80 -1.37 22.45
N HIS A 734 36.75 -1.11 21.66
CA HIS A 734 36.82 -1.12 20.19
C HIS A 734 37.67 0.05 19.68
N GLU A 735 37.36 1.27 20.10
CA GLU A 735 38.09 2.48 19.68
C GLU A 735 39.54 2.51 20.16
N SER A 736 39.83 1.90 21.32
CA SER A 736 41.22 1.73 21.77
C SER A 736 42.00 0.84 20.83
N GLY A 737 41.37 -0.17 20.21
CA GLY A 737 42.01 -1.00 19.20
C GLY A 737 42.36 -0.21 17.93
N HIS A 738 41.47 0.66 17.44
CA HIS A 738 41.79 1.61 16.36
C HIS A 738 42.94 2.57 16.75
N ALA A 739 42.93 3.06 17.98
CA ALA A 739 43.94 4.01 18.44
C ALA A 739 45.33 3.37 18.64
N LEU A 740 45.38 2.09 18.99
CA LEU A 740 46.62 1.36 19.27
C LEU A 740 47.21 0.67 18.03
N TYR A 741 46.37 0.35 17.05
CA TYR A 741 46.78 -0.26 15.79
C TYR A 741 46.85 0.78 14.67
N GLU A 742 48.00 0.84 14.00
CA GLU A 742 48.17 1.62 12.78
C GLU A 742 48.30 0.64 11.60
N PRO A 743 47.26 0.49 10.75
CA PRO A 743 47.35 -0.36 9.58
C PRO A 743 48.33 0.21 8.56
N ASN A 744 49.20 -0.63 8.02
CA ASN A 744 50.02 -0.27 6.86
C ASN A 744 49.19 -0.54 5.61
N ILE A 745 48.67 0.52 4.99
CA ILE A 745 47.77 0.41 3.83
C ILE A 745 48.57 0.00 2.59
N ASP A 746 48.17 -1.12 1.99
CA ASP A 746 48.82 -1.73 0.83
C ASP A 746 48.00 -1.46 -0.44
N PHE A 747 48.52 -0.59 -1.30
CA PHE A 747 47.85 -0.21 -2.55
C PHE A 747 48.20 -1.14 -3.74
N SER A 748 48.99 -2.21 -3.53
CA SER A 748 49.53 -3.05 -4.61
C SER A 748 48.47 -3.80 -5.43
N SER A 749 47.31 -4.07 -4.84
CA SER A 749 46.14 -4.64 -5.53
C SER A 749 44.87 -4.31 -4.75
N ARG A 750 43.71 -4.42 -5.40
CA ARG A 750 42.40 -4.19 -4.76
C ARG A 750 42.21 -5.07 -3.52
N ASP A 751 42.57 -6.34 -3.60
CA ASP A 751 42.47 -7.28 -2.49
C ASP A 751 43.46 -6.96 -1.36
N ALA A 752 44.69 -6.54 -1.70
CA ALA A 752 45.66 -6.10 -0.70
C ALA A 752 45.22 -4.81 0.01
N TYR A 753 44.61 -3.89 -0.74
CA TYR A 753 44.05 -2.65 -0.20
C TYR A 753 42.86 -2.90 0.72
N LEU A 754 41.92 -3.75 0.30
CA LEU A 754 40.79 -4.15 1.13
C LEU A 754 41.25 -4.87 2.40
N ASN A 755 42.16 -5.84 2.28
CA ASN A 755 42.68 -6.57 3.43
C ASN A 755 43.42 -5.65 4.41
N SER A 756 44.26 -4.74 3.91
CA SER A 756 45.03 -3.82 4.76
C SER A 756 44.17 -2.74 5.39
N THR A 757 43.16 -2.22 4.68
CA THR A 757 42.24 -1.20 5.22
C THR A 757 41.26 -1.79 6.24
N LEU A 758 40.65 -2.94 5.93
CA LEU A 758 39.74 -3.63 6.84
C LEU A 758 40.46 -4.29 8.03
N SER A 759 41.78 -4.43 7.98
CA SER A 759 42.56 -4.93 9.13
C SER A 759 42.46 -4.01 10.34
N ASP A 760 42.10 -2.73 10.14
CA ASP A 760 41.84 -1.77 11.19
C ASP A 760 40.64 -2.15 12.06
N GLU A 761 39.49 -2.39 11.40
CA GLU A 761 38.27 -2.92 12.05
C GLU A 761 38.52 -4.31 12.66
N GLY A 762 39.34 -5.12 11.99
CA GLY A 762 39.82 -6.39 12.51
C GLY A 762 40.58 -6.25 13.83
N ALA A 763 41.42 -5.23 13.97
CA ALA A 763 42.17 -4.96 15.20
C ALA A 763 41.27 -4.44 16.32
N ALA A 764 40.38 -3.51 16.01
CA ALA A 764 39.42 -2.95 16.95
C ALA A 764 38.49 -4.01 17.54
N THR A 765 37.90 -4.84 16.67
CA THR A 765 37.02 -5.94 17.06
C THR A 765 37.77 -6.99 17.89
N LEU A 766 39.01 -7.33 17.52
CA LEU A 766 39.83 -8.28 18.27
C LEU A 766 40.15 -7.78 19.69
N ASN A 767 40.42 -6.48 19.82
CA ASN A 767 40.67 -5.86 21.13
C ASN A 767 39.42 -5.90 22.00
N ASN A 768 38.26 -5.56 21.44
CA ASN A 768 36.99 -5.62 22.16
C ASN A 768 36.64 -7.05 22.62
N ILE A 769 36.85 -8.09 21.79
CA ILE A 769 36.65 -9.49 22.21
C ILE A 769 37.57 -9.85 23.38
N ARG A 770 38.85 -9.44 23.35
CA ARG A 770 39.81 -9.70 24.42
C ARG A 770 39.36 -9.07 25.74
N VAL A 771 38.98 -7.79 25.70
CA VAL A 771 38.47 -7.06 26.86
C VAL A 771 37.17 -7.68 27.40
N GLN A 772 36.23 -8.02 26.51
CA GLN A 772 34.96 -8.64 26.88
C GLN A 772 35.18 -9.98 27.61
N ARG A 773 36.05 -10.85 27.09
CA ARG A 773 36.37 -12.13 27.72
C ARG A 773 37.05 -11.98 29.07
N GLU A 774 37.97 -11.03 29.21
CA GLU A 774 38.60 -10.74 30.51
C GLU A 774 37.60 -10.24 31.54
N ILE A 775 36.69 -9.35 31.14
CA ILE A 775 35.65 -8.83 32.04
C ILE A 775 34.72 -9.98 32.48
N ILE A 776 34.27 -10.83 31.56
CA ILE A 776 33.43 -11.99 31.87
C ILE A 776 34.19 -12.95 32.81
N ALA A 777 35.45 -13.27 32.52
CA ALA A 777 36.28 -14.13 33.36
C ALA A 777 36.46 -13.58 34.79
N ASN A 778 36.53 -12.25 34.93
CA ASN A 778 36.63 -11.54 36.20
C ASN A 778 35.27 -11.13 36.80
N LYS A 779 34.18 -11.85 36.46
CA LYS A 779 32.82 -11.65 37.00
C LYS A 779 32.26 -10.25 36.77
N GLY A 780 32.56 -9.65 35.62
CA GLY A 780 31.87 -8.48 35.08
C GLY A 780 30.66 -8.86 34.24
N GLY A 781 29.86 -7.84 33.87
CA GLY A 781 28.80 -8.03 32.89
C GLY A 781 29.38 -8.26 31.50
N ASP A 782 28.62 -8.92 30.63
CA ASP A 782 28.98 -9.01 29.21
C ASP A 782 28.82 -7.63 28.57
N ILE A 783 29.95 -7.05 28.15
CA ILE A 783 29.98 -5.76 27.46
C ILE A 783 29.59 -5.88 25.98
N GLY A 784 29.50 -7.10 25.44
CA GLY A 784 29.22 -7.36 24.03
C GLY A 784 30.42 -7.16 23.10
N ILE A 785 30.21 -7.48 21.81
CA ILE A 785 31.16 -7.24 20.72
C ILE A 785 30.54 -6.22 19.76
N ALA A 786 31.26 -5.13 19.47
CA ALA A 786 30.80 -4.05 18.60
C ALA A 786 30.55 -4.55 17.16
N GLY A 787 29.60 -3.94 16.46
CA GLY A 787 29.13 -4.35 15.13
C GLY A 787 27.88 -5.22 15.14
N ASN A 788 27.55 -5.80 13.99
CA ASN A 788 26.36 -6.61 13.72
C ASN A 788 26.37 -7.90 14.57
N PRO A 789 25.32 -8.11 15.40
CA PRO A 789 25.20 -9.32 16.23
C PRO A 789 25.28 -10.64 15.44
N ALA A 790 24.90 -10.65 14.16
CA ALA A 790 24.96 -11.85 13.32
C ALA A 790 26.39 -12.37 13.09
N ASN A 791 27.39 -11.51 13.19
CA ASN A 791 28.79 -11.84 12.93
C ASN A 791 29.55 -12.35 14.17
N GLN A 792 29.00 -12.15 15.37
CA GLN A 792 29.69 -12.42 16.65
C GLN A 792 30.14 -13.88 16.82
N THR A 793 29.36 -14.84 16.31
CA THR A 793 29.73 -16.27 16.34
C THR A 793 31.00 -16.54 15.54
N GLN A 794 31.16 -15.87 14.38
CA GLN A 794 32.33 -16.04 13.53
C GLN A 794 33.55 -15.33 14.12
N TYR A 795 33.37 -14.13 14.67
CA TYR A 795 34.41 -13.39 15.37
C TYR A 795 34.99 -14.19 16.54
N ASN A 796 34.11 -14.76 17.39
CA ASN A 796 34.53 -15.60 18.52
C ASN A 796 35.29 -16.85 18.07
N ARG A 797 34.86 -17.51 16.99
CA ARG A 797 35.57 -18.69 16.45
C ARG A 797 36.99 -18.35 15.98
N ILE A 798 37.18 -17.18 15.38
CA ILE A 798 38.49 -16.70 14.94
C ILE A 798 39.36 -16.38 16.17
N TYR A 799 38.80 -15.70 17.17
CA TYR A 799 39.48 -15.43 18.44
C TYR A 799 39.90 -16.72 19.17
N ASP A 800 39.03 -17.74 19.22
CA ASP A 800 39.36 -19.06 19.79
C ASP A 800 40.49 -19.78 19.05
N SER A 801 40.63 -19.53 17.75
CA SER A 801 41.71 -20.07 16.94
C SER A 801 43.02 -19.34 17.20
N LEU A 802 42.96 -18.02 17.45
CA LEU A 802 44.11 -17.22 17.88
C LEU A 802 44.60 -17.65 19.27
N GLU A 803 43.72 -17.78 20.26
CA GLU A 803 44.06 -18.20 21.63
C GLU A 803 44.71 -19.58 21.70
N ARG A 804 44.30 -20.50 20.83
CA ARG A 804 44.89 -21.84 20.72
C ARG A 804 46.17 -21.90 19.88
N GLY A 805 46.64 -20.75 19.38
CA GLY A 805 47.84 -20.64 18.55
C GLY A 805 47.70 -21.24 17.14
N ALA A 806 46.48 -21.47 16.66
CA ALA A 806 46.23 -22.06 15.34
C ALA A 806 46.42 -21.04 14.20
N ILE A 807 46.26 -19.75 14.48
CA ILE A 807 46.47 -18.65 13.54
C ILE A 807 47.26 -17.52 14.24
N LYS A 808 47.95 -16.69 13.46
CA LYS A 808 48.65 -15.50 13.99
C LYS A 808 47.67 -14.34 14.18
N GLU A 809 48.01 -13.38 15.04
CA GLU A 809 47.20 -12.18 15.27
C GLU A 809 46.96 -11.36 14.00
N SER A 810 47.96 -11.27 13.12
CA SER A 810 47.81 -10.65 11.79
C SER A 810 46.76 -11.34 10.92
N GLU A 811 46.67 -12.66 11.01
CA GLU A 811 45.70 -13.45 10.25
C GLU A 811 44.29 -13.33 10.84
N ALA A 812 44.18 -13.34 12.17
CA ALA A 812 42.92 -13.11 12.88
C ALA A 812 42.31 -11.75 12.50
N ARG A 813 43.12 -10.68 12.48
CA ARG A 813 42.67 -9.34 12.05
C ARG A 813 42.15 -9.34 10.62
N THR A 814 42.87 -9.95 9.68
CA THR A 814 42.43 -10.02 8.28
C THR A 814 41.12 -10.79 8.13
N GLN A 815 40.96 -11.92 8.83
CA GLN A 815 39.74 -12.72 8.77
C GLN A 815 38.53 -11.97 9.37
N ILE A 816 38.70 -11.34 10.55
CA ILE A 816 37.65 -10.54 11.17
C ILE A 816 37.31 -9.32 10.31
N GLY A 817 38.31 -8.62 9.77
CA GLY A 817 38.12 -7.48 8.88
C GLY A 817 37.33 -7.83 7.62
N ARG A 818 37.54 -9.01 7.02
CA ARG A 818 36.74 -9.46 5.87
C ARG A 818 35.27 -9.74 6.22
N ILE A 819 35.01 -10.28 7.41
CA ILE A 819 33.63 -10.51 7.87
C ILE A 819 32.96 -9.15 8.12
N PHE A 820 33.65 -8.23 8.78
CA PHE A 820 33.18 -6.86 9.01
C PHE A 820 32.86 -6.15 7.69
N GLY A 821 33.78 -6.22 6.71
CA GLY A 821 33.61 -5.64 5.38
C GLY A 821 32.33 -6.07 4.67
N LYS A 822 31.91 -7.33 4.82
CA LYS A 822 30.72 -7.91 4.18
C LYS A 822 29.43 -7.76 4.99
N GLY A 823 29.56 -7.60 6.30
CA GLY A 823 28.45 -7.69 7.24
C GLY A 823 28.02 -6.38 7.87
N GLU A 824 28.84 -5.33 7.75
CA GLU A 824 28.62 -4.00 8.33
C GLU A 824 28.49 -2.93 7.25
N GLN A 825 27.60 -1.97 7.47
CA GLN A 825 27.40 -0.83 6.59
C GLN A 825 27.99 0.44 7.19
N THR A 826 28.54 1.31 6.34
CA THR A 826 29.03 2.61 6.78
C THR A 826 27.86 3.49 7.21
N SER A 827 28.03 4.23 8.30
CA SER A 827 27.00 5.16 8.80
C SER A 827 26.77 6.37 7.89
N THR A 828 27.70 6.66 6.98
CA THR A 828 27.67 7.84 6.09
C THR A 828 27.14 7.54 4.69
N THR A 829 27.41 6.35 4.12
CA THR A 829 26.97 5.99 2.76
C THR A 829 25.95 4.85 2.73
N GLY A 830 25.78 4.10 3.82
CA GLY A 830 24.89 2.93 3.87
C GLY A 830 25.37 1.74 3.02
N GLN A 831 26.58 1.83 2.44
CA GLN A 831 27.21 0.75 1.69
C GLN A 831 27.93 -0.19 2.65
N TYR A 832 28.09 -1.46 2.28
CA TYR A 832 28.98 -2.35 3.02
C TYR A 832 30.41 -1.80 3.01
N TYR A 833 31.14 -1.98 4.10
CA TYR A 833 32.50 -1.46 4.22
C TYR A 833 33.45 -1.97 3.11
N GLU A 834 33.25 -3.21 2.63
CA GLU A 834 33.97 -3.76 1.48
C GLU A 834 33.68 -2.98 0.18
N ASP A 835 32.42 -2.61 -0.06
CA ASP A 835 32.01 -1.84 -1.23
C ASP A 835 32.48 -0.39 -1.15
N TYR A 836 32.44 0.21 0.04
CA TYR A 836 32.88 1.58 0.27
C TYR A 836 34.38 1.74 0.01
N TYR A 837 35.21 0.88 0.63
CA TYR A 837 36.66 0.92 0.39
C TYR A 837 37.04 0.42 -1.00
N GLY A 838 36.36 -0.63 -1.50
CA GLY A 838 36.58 -1.16 -2.84
C GLY A 838 36.31 -0.10 -3.91
N GLY A 839 35.19 0.61 -3.82
CA GLY A 839 34.83 1.69 -4.74
C GLY A 839 35.79 2.88 -4.67
N TRP A 840 36.36 3.19 -3.50
CA TRP A 840 37.42 4.19 -3.41
C TRP A 840 38.70 3.72 -4.12
N TYR A 841 39.11 2.46 -3.96
CA TYR A 841 40.28 1.92 -4.65
C TYR A 841 40.08 1.94 -6.17
N ASP A 842 38.95 1.41 -6.64
CA ASP A 842 38.61 1.30 -8.06
C ASP A 842 38.57 2.70 -8.74
N LYS A 843 38.26 3.75 -7.97
CA LYS A 843 38.24 5.13 -8.46
C LYS A 843 39.62 5.80 -8.51
N ASN A 844 40.52 5.47 -7.59
CA ASN A 844 41.81 6.17 -7.43
C ASN A 844 43.01 5.38 -7.97
N TYR A 845 42.83 4.06 -8.18
CA TYR A 845 43.85 3.13 -8.68
C TYR A 845 43.23 2.20 -9.75
N PRO A 846 42.78 2.74 -10.90
CA PRO A 846 42.11 1.99 -11.97
C PRO A 846 43.02 1.05 -12.76
#